data_AF-A0A1Y5KHV3-F1
#
_entry.id   AF-A0A1Y5KHV3-F1
#
_cell.length_a   1.000
_cell.length_b   1.000
_cell.length_c   1.000
_cell.angle_alpha   90.00
_cell.angle_beta   90.00
_cell.angle_gamma   90.00
#
_symmetry.space_group_name_H-M   'P 1'
#
loop_
_entity.id
_entity.type
_entity.pdbx_description
1 polymer ?
#
loop_
_entity_poly.entity_id
_entity_poly.type
_entity_poly.pdbx_seq_one_letter_code
_entity_poly.pdbx_strand_id
1 'polypeptide(L)'
;MRNKIAILFLAFALLLSPVSAYALEWEQLPWATKDNLDKEQLGGEVSQWIQTIVMDSEDGQFMLAGTDVGGILRSYDGGETWAQASLGLESRGVTGAAIDPFNSNRAIIVGANDPFYPKNGLYLTTDKAQTWQSVLPINMSGYRDVRSQLAYDESSFSESLGYTTTAYWLRRAGDDRGGSTDPGLYKTTDGGVTWTLVRETDEYGNAYLKVHPVTGDVFIGARQGVFKSSDGGMTFEEVASPPEGMEISGIDLVKEDEVVRLYYNLNGGGIFVSDNSGEGDVTFEKVASTGLPPTGDITEFKGHMGIKVSPVNPDRMAMMVANAPWTGDKYYSNDGGITWHKGIHDRLGGMAPYNGRDDNLITFHPKDENIIWASGGDWLNVSTDGGATYRWANDGNNGVMTGDLFNFNVTNPDLLYVGSQDYAGALTENGGVTWKYANAQGYEWGGLVYGAYAASPQVLFGGGKEGAGKTLHVSRDGGDTFTEFPEVVLNGFPVSYGDPRNELVMFSYEYFSTDGGYTWYKMDGAQGVFTHNYDPDGDQELIGASTSAIVISKDHGETWEKITSFSGSIQDIAYDWQNKLYYIAARDELWVYDVNESELRNISETIPADQNGNKRFSSVAVDPVEPQIVYAVGPANVYNSTTAVKRSVDAGASWQVLTRNLEDGEAQSIITSGLDGGREATAVRVHPVTRYAYVGTGCFGMWKIAPPDHAEDDYGKPALLGYAGNGETTLRWFGNGRTDLLKLAQFAQAYADPGITSVDLYDLDGDRSVNSVDLSLVTDHVFKDSANMSDVFEIYRQGEGESDFKLLTSTSNTTYTDTDVENNHSYRYKVVNTRTGKDSKRITLLPGDVEPAFMSATKSASYVELNWQEQSGVYHIYRSEAADGEYVRIADSLTKPYYRDSDMAPGTAYYYYVTSEGASGEGKPSAIKQTLTYIPDPPRPPKPPVTFPQGHPYTQTFDNGVPEKWAIFNQMKVEDGKLAASWGAWGGTAIYEGDSYTGDYEFLIDIYAIGNDSSHHAQILFNYADMDNYYFLDVSKGGTDGARLLRKEGNDIHLLGEYSGPNVFGDGFVQVYIKYEKGGFITVKATKNETETTLFDRLEDTADGERLAGGYIGVRTEWSADQFDNLVITPLTNVPVPVE
;
A
#
# COMPACT_ATOMS: atom_id res chain seq x y z
N MET A 1 -50.76 26.10 -53.15
CA MET A 1 -51.26 24.93 -52.39
C MET A 1 -50.21 23.83 -52.21
N ARG A 2 -48.91 24.15 -52.02
CA ARG A 2 -47.86 23.17 -51.63
C ARG A 2 -46.93 23.61 -50.50
N ASN A 3 -47.10 24.82 -49.94
CA ASN A 3 -46.29 25.33 -48.83
C ASN A 3 -47.08 25.47 -47.50
N LYS A 4 -48.11 24.65 -47.28
CA LYS A 4 -48.89 24.64 -46.04
C LYS A 4 -49.03 23.27 -45.36
N ILE A 5 -48.29 22.25 -45.83
CA ILE A 5 -48.25 20.91 -45.21
C ILE A 5 -46.92 20.66 -44.46
N ALA A 6 -45.87 21.46 -44.69
CA ALA A 6 -44.58 21.29 -44.00
C ALA A 6 -44.54 21.87 -42.57
N ILE A 7 -45.49 22.73 -42.17
CA ILE A 7 -45.46 23.42 -40.87
C ILE A 7 -46.20 22.65 -39.77
N LEU A 8 -46.96 21.61 -40.11
CA LEU A 8 -47.66 20.77 -39.10
C LEU A 8 -46.87 19.53 -38.65
N PHE A 9 -45.77 19.16 -39.32
CA PHE A 9 -44.94 18.00 -38.93
C PHE A 9 -43.71 18.38 -38.07
N LEU A 10 -43.36 19.67 -37.97
CA LEU A 10 -42.24 20.12 -37.10
C LEU A 10 -42.66 20.43 -35.65
N ALA A 11 -43.96 20.42 -35.34
CA ALA A 11 -44.46 20.72 -34.00
C ALA A 11 -44.65 19.48 -33.10
N PHE A 12 -44.24 18.28 -33.55
CA PHE A 12 -44.35 17.04 -32.77
C PHE A 12 -43.01 16.29 -32.61
N ALA A 13 -41.89 16.89 -32.98
CA ALA A 13 -40.53 16.34 -32.80
C ALA A 13 -39.64 17.21 -31.88
N LEU A 14 -40.26 17.94 -30.95
CA LEU A 14 -39.60 18.70 -29.88
C LEU A 14 -39.96 18.15 -28.48
N LEU A 15 -40.21 16.85 -28.40
CA LEU A 15 -40.26 16.11 -27.14
C LEU A 15 -39.07 15.16 -27.10
N LEU A 16 -38.19 15.41 -26.13
CA LEU A 16 -37.06 14.57 -25.70
C LEU A 16 -35.87 14.54 -26.66
N SER A 17 -35.10 15.63 -26.70
CA SER A 17 -33.65 15.46 -26.72
C SER A 17 -33.26 14.97 -25.32
N PRO A 18 -32.75 13.75 -25.13
CA PRO A 18 -32.21 13.38 -23.84
C PRO A 18 -31.03 14.32 -23.57
N VAL A 19 -31.10 15.04 -22.45
CA VAL A 19 -29.90 15.57 -21.81
C VAL A 19 -28.97 14.38 -21.64
N SER A 20 -27.76 14.48 -22.17
CA SER A 20 -26.85 13.35 -22.25
C SER A 20 -26.27 13.11 -20.86
N ALA A 21 -26.97 12.29 -20.06
CA ALA A 21 -26.49 11.73 -18.80
C ALA A 21 -25.03 11.31 -18.97
N TYR A 22 -24.11 11.92 -18.21
CA TYR A 22 -22.76 11.39 -18.07
C TYR A 22 -22.86 9.90 -17.67
N ALA A 23 -22.13 9.04 -18.36
CA ALA A 23 -22.12 7.61 -18.08
C ALA A 23 -21.53 7.36 -16.67
N LEU A 24 -22.09 6.40 -15.94
CA LEU A 24 -21.53 5.94 -14.67
C LEU A 24 -20.22 5.19 -14.96
N GLU A 25 -19.10 5.67 -14.42
CA GLU A 25 -17.76 5.16 -14.73
C GLU A 25 -16.92 4.91 -13.47
N TRP A 26 -15.92 4.04 -13.61
CA TRP A 26 -14.94 3.76 -12.56
C TRP A 26 -13.86 4.84 -12.53
N GLU A 27 -13.54 5.32 -11.33
CA GLU A 27 -12.40 6.20 -11.09
C GLU A 27 -11.30 5.43 -10.37
N GLN A 28 -10.08 5.55 -10.86
CA GLN A 28 -8.91 4.97 -10.23
C GLN A 28 -8.43 5.82 -9.05
N LEU A 29 -7.91 5.17 -8.01
CA LEU A 29 -7.24 5.82 -6.88
C LEU A 29 -5.75 5.47 -6.91
N PRO A 30 -4.94 6.14 -7.74
CA PRO A 30 -3.51 5.89 -7.79
C PRO A 30 -2.87 6.35 -6.47
N TRP A 31 -1.85 5.61 -6.05
CA TRP A 31 -1.04 5.97 -4.89
C TRP A 31 -0.02 7.03 -5.32
N ALA A 32 -0.41 8.29 -5.24
CA ALA A 32 0.38 9.45 -5.65
C ALA A 32 0.91 10.22 -4.43
N THR A 33 2.21 10.48 -4.37
CA THR A 33 2.76 11.43 -3.39
C THR A 33 2.54 12.87 -3.85
N LYS A 34 2.71 13.83 -2.94
CA LYS A 34 2.74 15.26 -3.30
C LYS A 34 3.82 15.56 -4.35
N ASP A 35 5.00 14.95 -4.22
CA ASP A 35 6.11 15.15 -5.16
C ASP A 35 5.77 14.62 -6.57
N ASN A 36 5.03 13.50 -6.67
CA ASN A 36 4.51 13.03 -7.96
C ASN A 36 3.65 14.09 -8.62
N LEU A 37 2.63 14.57 -7.90
CA LEU A 37 1.68 15.54 -8.45
C LEU A 37 2.33 16.90 -8.78
N ASP A 38 3.31 17.32 -7.97
CA ASP A 38 4.08 18.55 -8.24
C ASP A 38 4.89 18.42 -9.54
N LYS A 39 5.34 17.21 -9.88
CA LYS A 39 6.04 16.83 -11.13
C LYS A 39 5.10 16.37 -12.27
N GLU A 40 3.79 16.49 -12.09
CA GLU A 40 2.78 16.10 -13.10
C GLU A 40 2.72 14.60 -13.38
N GLN A 41 3.12 13.78 -12.41
CA GLN A 41 2.98 12.32 -12.43
C GLN A 41 1.73 11.90 -11.67
N LEU A 42 1.01 10.92 -12.19
CA LEU A 42 -0.25 10.44 -11.56
C LEU A 42 -0.02 9.53 -10.36
N GLY A 43 1.18 8.96 -10.22
CA GLY A 43 1.49 7.94 -9.22
C GLY A 43 0.98 6.54 -9.63
N GLY A 44 1.03 5.62 -8.67
CA GLY A 44 0.57 4.24 -8.86
C GLY A 44 1.46 3.44 -9.80
N GLU A 45 2.66 3.11 -9.32
CA GLU A 45 3.81 2.63 -10.10
C GLU A 45 3.65 1.23 -10.74
N VAL A 46 2.42 0.76 -10.93
CA VAL A 46 2.08 -0.56 -11.49
C VAL A 46 2.67 -1.69 -10.66
N SER A 47 2.07 -1.94 -9.49
CA SER A 47 2.62 -2.68 -8.33
C SER A 47 2.27 -4.17 -8.27
N GLN A 48 2.48 -4.93 -9.35
CA GLN A 48 2.50 -6.40 -9.30
C GLN A 48 3.59 -6.93 -10.20
N TRP A 49 3.97 -8.19 -9.99
CA TRP A 49 5.07 -8.76 -10.74
C TRP A 49 4.75 -8.83 -12.23
N ILE A 50 5.37 -7.92 -13.00
CA ILE A 50 5.29 -7.86 -14.45
C ILE A 50 5.95 -9.10 -15.04
N GLN A 51 5.25 -9.78 -15.96
CA GLN A 51 5.74 -11.00 -16.61
C GLN A 51 5.91 -10.86 -18.12
N THR A 52 5.34 -9.82 -18.72
CA THR A 52 5.54 -9.52 -20.15
C THR A 52 5.32 -8.04 -20.41
N ILE A 53 6.12 -7.46 -21.32
CA ILE A 53 5.94 -6.10 -21.84
C ILE A 53 6.14 -6.18 -23.35
N VAL A 54 5.14 -5.77 -24.12
CA VAL A 54 5.22 -5.69 -25.58
C VAL A 54 4.69 -4.36 -26.08
N MET A 55 5.18 -3.93 -27.23
CA MET A 55 4.72 -2.74 -27.93
C MET A 55 4.56 -3.03 -29.41
N ASP A 56 3.68 -2.30 -30.08
CA ASP A 56 3.50 -2.44 -31.52
C ASP A 56 4.77 -2.07 -32.29
N SER A 57 4.87 -2.53 -33.54
CA SER A 57 6.07 -2.31 -34.37
C SER A 57 6.00 -1.04 -35.23
N GLU A 58 4.83 -0.39 -35.27
CA GLU A 58 4.53 0.76 -36.13
C GLU A 58 5.17 2.02 -35.56
N ASP A 59 4.83 2.38 -34.33
CA ASP A 59 5.30 3.58 -33.65
C ASP A 59 5.61 3.36 -32.15
N GLY A 60 5.24 2.19 -31.60
CA GLY A 60 5.49 1.84 -30.21
C GLY A 60 4.53 2.51 -29.22
N GLN A 61 3.44 3.12 -29.70
CA GLN A 61 2.46 3.81 -28.86
C GLN A 61 1.51 2.83 -28.17
N PHE A 62 1.09 1.77 -28.86
CA PHE A 62 0.26 0.74 -28.26
C PHE A 62 1.13 -0.28 -27.54
N MET A 63 0.90 -0.41 -26.24
CA MET A 63 1.65 -1.33 -25.38
C MET A 63 0.74 -2.19 -24.54
N LEU A 64 1.24 -3.38 -24.19
CA LEU A 64 0.62 -4.30 -23.26
C LEU A 64 1.64 -4.72 -22.19
N ALA A 65 1.21 -4.75 -20.93
CA ALA A 65 1.98 -5.24 -19.81
C ALA A 65 1.16 -6.27 -19.01
N GLY A 66 1.61 -7.52 -19.00
CA GLY A 66 0.95 -8.61 -18.27
C GLY A 66 1.56 -8.80 -16.88
N THR A 67 0.70 -9.14 -15.90
CA THR A 67 1.09 -9.35 -14.49
C THR A 67 0.83 -10.78 -14.06
N ASP A 68 1.41 -11.20 -12.95
CA ASP A 68 1.22 -12.55 -12.41
C ASP A 68 -0.18 -12.81 -11.85
N VAL A 69 -0.85 -11.81 -11.25
CA VAL A 69 -2.21 -11.93 -10.64
C VAL A 69 -3.18 -10.78 -10.91
N GLY A 70 -2.72 -9.64 -11.46
CA GLY A 70 -3.51 -8.41 -11.66
C GLY A 70 -3.99 -8.20 -13.10
N GLY A 71 -4.11 -9.28 -13.88
CA GLY A 71 -4.52 -9.24 -15.28
C GLY A 71 -3.49 -8.59 -16.20
N ILE A 72 -3.99 -7.78 -17.14
CA ILE A 72 -3.20 -7.09 -18.16
C ILE A 72 -3.51 -5.60 -18.20
N LEU A 73 -2.47 -4.81 -18.41
CA LEU A 73 -2.52 -3.37 -18.58
C LEU A 73 -2.24 -3.00 -20.02
N ARG A 74 -2.78 -1.85 -20.43
CA ARG A 74 -2.63 -1.29 -21.76
C ARG A 74 -2.24 0.17 -21.69
N SER A 75 -1.40 0.59 -22.63
CA SER A 75 -1.13 1.98 -22.97
C SER A 75 -1.40 2.21 -24.46
N TYR A 76 -1.84 3.43 -24.80
CA TYR A 76 -2.00 3.91 -26.17
C TYR A 76 -1.06 5.06 -26.53
N ASP A 77 -0.19 5.46 -25.62
CA ASP A 77 0.65 6.66 -25.65
C ASP A 77 2.12 6.34 -25.34
N GLY A 78 2.55 5.10 -25.62
CA GLY A 78 3.95 4.69 -25.45
C GLY A 78 4.37 4.54 -23.98
N GLY A 79 3.38 4.31 -23.10
CA GLY A 79 3.54 4.08 -21.67
C GLY A 79 3.52 5.34 -20.83
N GLU A 80 3.07 6.47 -21.38
CA GLU A 80 2.77 7.68 -20.59
C GLU A 80 1.57 7.46 -19.66
N THR A 81 0.60 6.65 -20.03
CA THR A 81 -0.50 6.23 -19.15
C THR A 81 -0.83 4.74 -19.29
N TRP A 82 -1.24 4.11 -18.18
CA TRP A 82 -1.64 2.70 -18.13
C TRP A 82 -3.02 2.48 -17.53
N ALA A 83 -3.85 1.70 -18.23
CA ALA A 83 -5.18 1.29 -17.78
C ALA A 83 -5.35 -0.24 -17.78
N GLN A 84 -6.25 -0.74 -16.93
CA GLN A 84 -6.66 -2.15 -16.95
C GLN A 84 -7.38 -2.49 -18.24
N ALA A 85 -7.03 -3.64 -18.83
CA ALA A 85 -7.54 -4.10 -20.12
C ALA A 85 -7.96 -5.58 -20.05
N SER A 86 -8.72 -5.94 -19.01
CA SER A 86 -9.02 -7.35 -18.69
C SER A 86 -10.46 -7.77 -19.08
N LEU A 87 -11.15 -6.99 -19.90
CA LEU A 87 -12.51 -7.30 -20.35
C LEU A 87 -12.51 -8.53 -21.29
N GLY A 88 -13.25 -9.57 -20.92
CA GLY A 88 -13.26 -10.86 -21.64
C GLY A 88 -12.12 -11.82 -21.25
N LEU A 89 -11.19 -11.39 -20.38
CA LEU A 89 -10.13 -12.23 -19.84
C LEU A 89 -10.61 -12.95 -18.57
N GLU A 90 -10.67 -14.28 -18.60
CA GLU A 90 -11.05 -15.08 -17.42
C GLU A 90 -9.84 -15.47 -16.56
N SER A 91 -8.66 -15.62 -17.18
CA SER A 91 -7.40 -15.86 -16.47
C SER A 91 -7.05 -14.71 -15.52
N ARG A 92 -6.38 -15.05 -14.42
CA ARG A 92 -5.99 -14.08 -13.41
C ARG A 92 -4.70 -13.32 -13.75
N GLY A 93 -3.73 -14.01 -14.36
CA GLY A 93 -2.46 -13.42 -14.79
C GLY A 93 -2.18 -13.60 -16.27
N VAL A 94 -1.19 -12.88 -16.78
CA VAL A 94 -0.72 -12.94 -18.17
C VAL A 94 0.80 -13.04 -18.19
N THR A 95 1.30 -14.13 -18.79
CA THR A 95 2.74 -14.50 -18.77
C THR A 95 3.45 -14.22 -20.10
N GLY A 96 2.70 -13.92 -21.15
CA GLY A 96 3.25 -13.69 -22.48
C GLY A 96 2.27 -12.94 -23.35
N ALA A 97 2.79 -12.11 -24.25
CA ALA A 97 2.02 -11.34 -25.20
C ALA A 97 2.79 -11.21 -26.52
N ALA A 98 2.08 -11.03 -27.62
CA ALA A 98 2.62 -10.64 -28.92
C ALA A 98 1.58 -9.82 -29.67
N ILE A 99 1.97 -8.65 -30.18
CA ILE A 99 1.13 -7.80 -31.05
C ILE A 99 1.42 -8.18 -32.50
N ASP A 100 0.39 -8.23 -33.34
CA ASP A 100 0.56 -8.49 -34.77
C ASP A 100 1.41 -7.36 -35.39
N PRO A 101 2.56 -7.70 -36.00
CA PRO A 101 3.53 -6.71 -36.49
C PRO A 101 2.95 -5.77 -37.54
N PHE A 102 1.88 -6.16 -38.24
CA PHE A 102 1.26 -5.36 -39.29
C PHE A 102 -0.18 -4.94 -38.96
N ASN A 103 -0.67 -5.20 -37.74
CA ASN A 103 -2.01 -4.79 -37.31
C ASN A 103 -2.12 -4.68 -35.79
N SER A 104 -1.89 -3.48 -35.26
CA SER A 104 -1.93 -3.22 -33.81
C SER A 104 -3.29 -3.51 -33.15
N ASN A 105 -4.39 -3.64 -33.91
CA ASN A 105 -5.67 -4.07 -33.33
C ASN A 105 -5.64 -5.53 -32.88
N ARG A 106 -4.67 -6.33 -33.33
CA ARG A 106 -4.58 -7.76 -33.04
C ARG A 106 -3.40 -8.08 -32.13
N ALA A 107 -3.67 -8.83 -31.07
CA ALA A 107 -2.64 -9.37 -30.21
C ALA A 107 -3.07 -10.73 -29.63
N ILE A 108 -2.09 -11.59 -29.35
CA ILE A 108 -2.30 -12.85 -28.65
C ILE A 108 -1.63 -12.74 -27.28
N ILE A 109 -2.29 -13.26 -26.24
CA ILE A 109 -1.74 -13.35 -24.88
C ILE A 109 -1.85 -14.76 -24.32
N VAL A 110 -0.99 -15.05 -23.34
CA VAL A 110 -0.95 -16.30 -22.58
C VAL A 110 -1.51 -16.05 -21.17
N GLY A 111 -2.79 -16.36 -20.98
CA GLY A 111 -3.47 -16.31 -19.69
C GLY A 111 -3.08 -17.47 -18.77
N ALA A 112 -2.78 -17.18 -17.52
CA ALA A 112 -2.18 -18.12 -16.56
C ALA A 112 -2.53 -17.77 -15.10
N ASN A 113 -1.87 -18.46 -14.15
CA ASN A 113 -1.76 -18.23 -12.69
C ASN A 113 -2.04 -19.50 -11.86
N ASP A 114 -3.15 -20.19 -12.15
CA ASP A 114 -3.58 -21.40 -11.43
C ASP A 114 -3.51 -22.67 -12.30
N PRO A 115 -2.78 -23.72 -11.89
CA PRO A 115 -2.55 -24.92 -12.68
C PRO A 115 -3.80 -25.74 -13.05
N PHE A 116 -4.90 -25.56 -12.32
CA PHE A 116 -6.12 -26.35 -12.45
C PHE A 116 -7.31 -25.54 -12.99
N TYR A 117 -7.11 -24.26 -13.30
CA TYR A 117 -8.16 -23.43 -13.88
C TYR A 117 -8.32 -23.67 -15.38
N PRO A 118 -9.49 -24.15 -15.86
CA PRO A 118 -9.66 -24.64 -17.23
C PRO A 118 -9.76 -23.56 -18.30
N LYS A 119 -9.73 -22.28 -17.92
CA LYS A 119 -9.79 -21.14 -18.84
C LYS A 119 -8.45 -20.41 -18.97
N ASN A 120 -7.36 -20.99 -18.49
CA ASN A 120 -6.02 -20.55 -18.87
C ASN A 120 -5.72 -20.88 -20.34
N GLY A 121 -4.58 -20.43 -20.86
CA GLY A 121 -4.16 -20.67 -22.24
C GLY A 121 -4.19 -19.41 -23.09
N LEU A 122 -4.52 -19.55 -24.38
CA LEU A 122 -4.38 -18.44 -25.34
C LEU A 122 -5.67 -17.62 -25.48
N TYR A 123 -5.49 -16.30 -25.51
CA TYR A 123 -6.53 -15.33 -25.83
C TYR A 123 -6.10 -14.46 -27.01
N LEU A 124 -7.09 -14.02 -27.80
CA LEU A 124 -6.92 -13.13 -28.95
C LEU A 124 -7.74 -11.86 -28.73
N THR A 125 -7.16 -10.71 -29.04
CA THR A 125 -7.90 -9.46 -29.27
C THR A 125 -7.87 -9.12 -30.76
N THR A 126 -8.91 -8.44 -31.24
CA THR A 126 -8.97 -7.83 -32.58
C THR A 126 -9.40 -6.36 -32.55
N ASP A 127 -9.38 -5.76 -31.37
CA ASP A 127 -9.87 -4.41 -31.08
C ASP A 127 -8.89 -3.65 -30.17
N LYS A 128 -7.58 -3.91 -30.33
CA LYS A 128 -6.51 -3.19 -29.60
C LYS A 128 -6.62 -3.41 -28.08
N ALA A 129 -6.90 -4.65 -27.68
CA ALA A 129 -7.09 -5.11 -26.30
C ALA A 129 -8.27 -4.44 -25.57
N GLN A 130 -9.29 -3.96 -26.30
CA GLN A 130 -10.55 -3.54 -25.65
C GLN A 130 -11.29 -4.76 -25.12
N THR A 131 -11.27 -5.87 -25.86
CA THR A 131 -11.83 -7.15 -25.43
C THR A 131 -10.91 -8.32 -25.77
N TRP A 132 -11.04 -9.40 -25.00
CA TRP A 132 -10.32 -10.65 -25.19
C TRP A 132 -11.27 -11.80 -25.46
N GLN A 133 -10.89 -12.66 -26.41
CA GLN A 133 -11.56 -13.91 -26.71
C GLN A 133 -10.65 -15.10 -26.38
N SER A 134 -11.11 -16.05 -25.56
CA SER A 134 -10.39 -17.31 -25.35
C SER A 134 -10.41 -18.15 -26.64
N VAL A 135 -9.23 -18.52 -27.15
CA VAL A 135 -9.05 -19.27 -28.41
C VAL A 135 -8.44 -20.65 -28.21
N LEU A 136 -7.72 -20.86 -27.11
CA LEU A 136 -7.21 -22.17 -26.71
C LEU A 136 -7.24 -22.31 -25.17
N PRO A 137 -8.38 -22.71 -24.58
CA PRO A 137 -8.47 -22.97 -23.15
C PRO A 137 -7.70 -24.25 -22.78
N ILE A 138 -6.79 -24.16 -21.82
CA ILE A 138 -5.97 -25.29 -21.37
C ILE A 138 -5.53 -25.13 -19.91
N ASN A 139 -5.42 -26.26 -19.20
CA ASN A 139 -4.86 -26.27 -17.86
C ASN A 139 -3.36 -26.00 -17.92
N MET A 140 -2.92 -24.95 -17.23
CA MET A 140 -1.51 -24.62 -17.03
C MET A 140 -1.34 -23.65 -15.89
N SER A 141 -0.23 -23.73 -15.17
CA SER A 141 0.10 -22.68 -14.21
C SER A 141 0.68 -21.47 -14.91
N GLY A 142 1.58 -21.68 -15.88
CA GLY A 142 2.36 -20.61 -16.54
C GLY A 142 3.18 -19.76 -15.56
N TYR A 143 3.26 -20.16 -14.29
CA TYR A 143 3.70 -19.30 -13.20
C TYR A 143 5.13 -18.81 -13.41
N ARG A 144 5.27 -17.47 -13.46
CA ARG A 144 6.55 -16.74 -13.58
C ARG A 144 7.33 -17.10 -14.85
N ASP A 145 6.60 -17.36 -15.93
CA ASP A 145 7.20 -17.65 -17.22
C ASP A 145 7.44 -16.39 -18.03
N VAL A 146 8.60 -15.76 -17.83
CA VAL A 146 9.00 -14.50 -18.49
C VAL A 146 9.79 -14.70 -19.79
N ARG A 147 9.81 -15.92 -20.33
CA ARG A 147 10.54 -16.23 -21.57
C ARG A 147 9.86 -15.58 -22.78
N SER A 148 10.64 -15.30 -23.82
CA SER A 148 10.08 -15.05 -25.15
C SER A 148 9.49 -16.36 -25.71
N GLN A 149 8.20 -16.58 -25.44
CA GLN A 149 7.49 -17.84 -25.74
C GLN A 149 6.45 -17.72 -26.86
N LEU A 150 6.16 -16.53 -27.36
CA LEU A 150 5.11 -16.27 -28.35
C LEU A 150 5.66 -15.36 -29.46
N ALA A 151 5.42 -15.70 -30.72
CA ALA A 151 5.90 -14.92 -31.86
C ALA A 151 5.00 -15.06 -33.10
N TYR A 152 4.78 -13.96 -33.79
CA TYR A 152 4.17 -13.95 -35.13
C TYR A 152 5.21 -14.26 -36.21
N ASP A 153 4.77 -14.88 -37.30
CA ASP A 153 5.57 -15.04 -38.52
C ASP A 153 5.24 -13.90 -39.49
N GLU A 154 6.06 -12.84 -39.48
CA GLU A 154 5.88 -11.67 -40.36
C GLU A 154 5.79 -12.03 -41.85
N SER A 155 6.46 -13.10 -42.29
CA SER A 155 6.43 -13.53 -43.70
C SER A 155 5.05 -14.05 -44.13
N SER A 156 4.17 -14.34 -43.16
CA SER A 156 2.81 -14.83 -43.37
C SER A 156 1.74 -13.72 -43.41
N PHE A 157 2.14 -12.45 -43.51
CA PHE A 157 1.22 -11.33 -43.68
C PHE A 157 0.35 -11.51 -44.93
N SER A 158 -0.97 -11.37 -44.76
CA SER A 158 -1.92 -11.44 -45.86
C SER A 158 -2.51 -10.05 -46.14
N GLU A 159 -2.12 -9.44 -47.26
CA GLU A 159 -2.70 -8.16 -47.70
C GLU A 159 -4.23 -8.20 -47.79
N SER A 160 -4.81 -9.33 -48.23
CA SER A 160 -6.26 -9.48 -48.35
C SER A 160 -7.01 -9.51 -47.02
N LEU A 161 -6.34 -9.97 -45.96
CA LEU A 161 -6.90 -10.07 -44.63
C LEU A 161 -6.52 -8.86 -43.77
N GLY A 162 -5.41 -8.18 -44.09
CA GLY A 162 -4.88 -7.06 -43.32
C GLY A 162 -4.25 -7.49 -42.00
N TYR A 163 -3.79 -8.73 -41.88
CA TYR A 163 -3.17 -9.26 -40.66
C TYR A 163 -2.27 -10.47 -40.95
N THR A 164 -1.44 -10.81 -39.97
CA THR A 164 -0.51 -11.94 -40.00
C THR A 164 -1.23 -13.25 -39.69
N THR A 165 -1.06 -14.26 -40.55
CA THR A 165 -1.85 -15.49 -40.47
C THR A 165 -1.21 -16.58 -39.60
N THR A 166 0.11 -16.62 -39.51
CA THR A 166 0.86 -17.63 -38.77
C THR A 166 1.47 -17.03 -37.50
N ALA A 167 1.35 -17.76 -36.40
CA ALA A 167 2.00 -17.47 -35.14
C ALA A 167 2.32 -18.77 -34.40
N TYR A 168 3.24 -18.67 -33.45
CA TYR A 168 3.80 -19.79 -32.72
C TYR A 168 3.83 -19.49 -31.22
N TRP A 169 3.50 -20.51 -30.42
CA TRP A 169 3.58 -20.45 -28.96
C TRP A 169 4.34 -21.65 -28.44
N LEU A 170 5.39 -21.43 -27.65
CA LEU A 170 6.24 -22.47 -27.09
C LEU A 170 5.90 -22.68 -25.61
N ARG A 171 5.06 -23.68 -25.37
CA ARG A 171 4.49 -23.96 -24.05
C ARG A 171 5.47 -24.65 -23.11
N ARG A 172 5.47 -24.17 -21.86
CA ARG A 172 6.28 -24.67 -20.74
C ARG A 172 6.15 -26.19 -20.46
N ALA A 173 7.28 -26.90 -20.32
CA ALA A 173 7.37 -28.29 -19.85
C ALA A 173 7.64 -28.34 -18.35
N GLY A 174 6.63 -28.73 -17.57
CA GLY A 174 6.71 -28.78 -16.11
C GLY A 174 6.76 -27.38 -15.49
N ASP A 175 5.82 -27.10 -14.59
CA ASP A 175 5.84 -25.98 -13.67
C ASP A 175 5.91 -26.51 -12.23
N ASP A 176 6.44 -25.69 -11.32
CA ASP A 176 6.57 -25.97 -9.89
C ASP A 176 5.22 -26.21 -9.19
N ARG A 177 4.13 -25.80 -9.83
CA ARG A 177 2.75 -25.92 -9.35
C ARG A 177 1.94 -27.07 -9.99
N GLY A 178 2.49 -27.75 -11.00
CA GLY A 178 1.84 -28.85 -11.73
C GLY A 178 0.81 -28.40 -12.77
N GLY A 179 0.14 -29.34 -13.45
CA GLY A 179 -1.01 -29.04 -14.31
C GLY A 179 -0.72 -28.79 -15.79
N SER A 180 0.53 -28.59 -16.22
CA SER A 180 0.86 -28.55 -17.65
C SER A 180 0.80 -29.97 -18.28
N THR A 181 -0.13 -30.19 -19.21
CA THR A 181 -0.19 -31.39 -20.08
C THR A 181 0.31 -31.03 -21.47
N ASP A 182 0.99 -31.89 -22.22
CA ASP A 182 1.34 -31.61 -23.63
C ASP A 182 2.23 -30.34 -23.85
N PRO A 183 3.45 -30.28 -23.26
CA PRO A 183 4.40 -29.22 -23.60
C PRO A 183 4.85 -29.31 -25.05
N GLY A 184 5.35 -28.19 -25.59
CA GLY A 184 5.91 -28.13 -26.94
C GLY A 184 5.46 -26.91 -27.73
N LEU A 185 5.72 -26.93 -29.04
CA LEU A 185 5.42 -25.85 -29.97
C LEU A 185 3.98 -25.96 -30.47
N TYR A 186 3.20 -24.92 -30.28
CA TYR A 186 1.87 -24.74 -30.85
C TYR A 186 1.94 -23.77 -32.02
N LYS A 187 1.11 -24.01 -33.04
CA LYS A 187 1.04 -23.20 -34.25
C LYS A 187 -0.41 -22.85 -34.60
N THR A 188 -0.61 -21.62 -35.09
CA THR A 188 -1.81 -21.18 -35.81
C THR A 188 -1.46 -20.86 -37.27
N THR A 189 -2.44 -20.95 -38.17
CA THR A 189 -2.34 -20.50 -39.57
C THR A 189 -3.54 -19.66 -40.00
N ASP A 190 -4.40 -19.26 -39.06
CA ASP A 190 -5.63 -18.50 -39.30
C ASP A 190 -5.67 -17.18 -38.50
N GLY A 191 -4.50 -16.68 -38.09
CA GLY A 191 -4.34 -15.43 -37.35
C GLY A 191 -4.64 -15.55 -35.87
N GLY A 192 -4.44 -16.73 -35.27
CA GLY A 192 -4.61 -16.98 -33.84
C GLY A 192 -6.00 -17.46 -33.44
N VAL A 193 -6.88 -17.77 -34.39
CA VAL A 193 -8.25 -18.24 -34.11
C VAL A 193 -8.24 -19.70 -33.67
N THR A 194 -7.44 -20.54 -34.32
CA THR A 194 -7.23 -21.95 -33.92
C THR A 194 -5.76 -22.30 -33.80
N TRP A 195 -5.46 -23.23 -32.89
CA TRP A 195 -4.10 -23.62 -32.53
C TRP A 195 -3.95 -25.14 -32.50
N THR A 196 -2.81 -25.64 -32.98
CA THR A 196 -2.48 -27.06 -32.99
C THR A 196 -1.09 -27.30 -32.42
N LEU A 197 -0.96 -28.30 -31.54
CA LEU A 197 0.34 -28.78 -31.08
C LEU A 197 1.10 -29.44 -32.24
N VAL A 198 2.32 -28.98 -32.48
CA VAL A 198 3.28 -29.61 -33.39
C VAL A 198 3.87 -30.83 -32.66
N ARG A 199 3.64 -32.02 -33.22
CA ARG A 199 4.02 -33.29 -32.57
C ARG A 199 5.53 -33.42 -32.43
N GLU A 200 5.96 -34.18 -31.42
CA GLU A 200 7.39 -34.50 -31.18
C GLU A 200 8.24 -33.25 -30.90
N THR A 201 7.66 -32.23 -30.26
CA THR A 201 8.35 -31.00 -29.86
C THR A 201 8.38 -30.77 -28.34
N ASP A 202 8.04 -31.80 -27.55
CA ASP A 202 7.94 -31.73 -26.10
C ASP A 202 9.28 -31.39 -25.42
N GLU A 203 10.40 -31.83 -26.02
CA GLU A 203 11.76 -31.52 -25.53
C GLU A 203 12.08 -30.01 -25.57
N TYR A 204 11.42 -29.24 -26.42
CA TYR A 204 11.61 -27.79 -26.56
C TYR A 204 10.74 -26.98 -25.58
N GLY A 205 9.91 -27.64 -24.78
CA GLY A 205 8.92 -27.01 -23.93
C GLY A 205 9.45 -26.01 -22.91
N ASN A 206 10.75 -25.74 -22.74
CA ASN A 206 11.26 -24.70 -21.84
C ASN A 206 12.19 -23.68 -22.52
N ALA A 207 12.26 -23.70 -23.86
CA ALA A 207 13.22 -22.92 -24.63
C ALA A 207 12.73 -21.50 -24.99
N TYR A 208 13.56 -20.71 -25.65
CA TYR A 208 13.17 -19.41 -26.21
C TYR A 208 12.72 -19.57 -27.67
N LEU A 209 11.75 -18.78 -28.11
CA LEU A 209 11.18 -18.81 -29.46
C LEU A 209 11.45 -17.50 -30.21
N LYS A 210 11.93 -17.61 -31.46
CA LYS A 210 12.02 -16.51 -32.43
C LYS A 210 11.62 -17.02 -33.83
N VAL A 211 11.08 -16.15 -34.66
CA VAL A 211 10.67 -16.48 -36.04
C VAL A 211 11.34 -15.49 -36.99
N HIS A 212 11.92 -16.01 -38.06
CA HIS A 212 12.60 -15.18 -39.06
C HIS A 212 11.60 -14.34 -39.83
N PRO A 213 11.71 -12.99 -39.84
CA PRO A 213 10.67 -12.10 -40.37
C PRO A 213 10.55 -12.11 -41.90
N VAL A 214 11.33 -12.94 -42.59
CA VAL A 214 11.42 -12.97 -44.06
C VAL A 214 11.23 -14.39 -44.58
N THR A 215 11.94 -15.37 -44.01
CA THR A 215 11.83 -16.77 -44.43
C THR A 215 10.73 -17.55 -43.72
N GLY A 216 10.28 -17.08 -42.55
CA GLY A 216 9.38 -17.84 -41.66
C GLY A 216 10.06 -18.98 -40.91
N ASP A 217 11.40 -19.09 -40.98
CA ASP A 217 12.15 -20.11 -40.25
C ASP A 217 11.96 -19.92 -38.73
N VAL A 218 11.74 -21.03 -38.02
CA VAL A 218 11.51 -21.03 -36.57
C VAL A 218 12.81 -21.36 -35.85
N PHE A 219 13.22 -20.51 -34.92
CA PHE A 219 14.40 -20.70 -34.08
C PHE A 219 14.00 -20.99 -32.63
N ILE A 220 14.64 -22.02 -32.07
CA ILE A 220 14.48 -22.44 -30.68
C ILE A 220 15.82 -22.35 -29.97
N GLY A 221 15.89 -21.51 -28.94
CA GLY A 221 17.05 -21.41 -28.05
C GLY A 221 16.82 -22.26 -26.81
N ALA A 222 17.22 -23.53 -26.84
CA ALA A 222 17.10 -24.44 -25.71
C ALA A 222 18.41 -24.49 -24.92
N ARG A 223 18.40 -24.91 -23.65
CA ARG A 223 19.61 -24.94 -22.80
C ARG A 223 20.79 -25.63 -23.48
N GLN A 224 20.50 -26.72 -24.20
CA GLN A 224 21.46 -27.55 -24.90
C GLN A 224 21.92 -27.03 -26.27
N GLY A 225 21.29 -26.00 -26.85
CA GLY A 225 21.64 -25.53 -28.19
C GLY A 225 20.61 -24.62 -28.85
N VAL A 226 21.01 -24.05 -29.99
CA VAL A 226 20.12 -23.32 -30.90
C VAL A 226 19.70 -24.26 -32.01
N PHE A 227 18.40 -24.35 -32.24
CA PHE A 227 17.79 -25.20 -33.24
C PHE A 227 17.03 -24.36 -34.26
N LYS A 228 17.06 -24.78 -35.52
CA LYS A 228 16.37 -24.13 -36.64
C LYS A 228 15.37 -25.11 -37.26
N SER A 229 14.20 -24.61 -37.65
CA SER A 229 13.24 -25.31 -38.49
C SER A 229 12.88 -24.47 -39.70
N SER A 230 13.01 -25.06 -40.89
CA SER A 230 12.66 -24.44 -42.18
C SER A 230 11.33 -24.97 -42.75
N ASP A 231 10.63 -25.83 -42.00
CA ASP A 231 9.35 -26.44 -42.39
C ASP A 231 8.21 -26.04 -41.44
N GLY A 232 8.37 -24.89 -40.78
CA GLY A 232 7.36 -24.31 -39.91
C GLY A 232 7.21 -25.04 -38.58
N GLY A 233 8.30 -25.60 -38.05
CA GLY A 233 8.41 -26.23 -36.74
C GLY A 233 8.23 -27.74 -36.73
N MET A 234 8.06 -28.39 -37.88
CA MET A 234 7.81 -29.84 -37.95
C MET A 234 9.08 -30.66 -37.72
N THR A 235 10.23 -30.18 -38.19
CA THR A 235 11.55 -30.77 -37.91
C THR A 235 12.56 -29.70 -37.53
N PHE A 236 13.48 -30.04 -36.65
CA PHE A 236 14.53 -29.15 -36.15
C PHE A 236 15.92 -29.72 -36.40
N GLU A 237 16.82 -28.86 -36.84
CA GLU A 237 18.26 -29.13 -36.92
C GLU A 237 19.01 -28.26 -35.90
N GLU A 238 20.00 -28.84 -35.24
CA GLU A 238 20.88 -28.11 -34.33
C GLU A 238 21.89 -27.28 -35.13
N VAL A 239 21.91 -25.96 -34.91
CA VAL A 239 22.79 -25.02 -35.61
C VAL A 239 23.87 -24.42 -34.70
N ALA A 240 23.75 -24.57 -33.38
CA ALA A 240 24.80 -24.23 -32.42
C ALA A 240 24.66 -25.04 -31.12
N SER A 241 25.79 -25.48 -30.57
CA SER A 241 25.87 -26.16 -29.26
C SER A 241 26.73 -25.34 -28.29
N PRO A 242 26.35 -25.19 -27.01
CA PRO A 242 27.18 -24.53 -26.02
C PRO A 242 28.37 -25.42 -25.60
N PRO A 243 29.48 -24.85 -25.13
CA PRO A 243 30.56 -25.60 -24.49
C PRO A 243 30.08 -26.34 -23.22
N GLU A 244 30.82 -27.38 -22.80
CA GLU A 244 30.51 -28.14 -21.59
C GLU A 244 30.44 -27.22 -20.35
N GLY A 245 29.33 -27.32 -19.60
CA GLY A 245 29.07 -26.51 -18.41
C GLY A 245 28.43 -25.13 -18.67
N MET A 246 28.11 -24.80 -19.92
CA MET A 246 27.41 -23.58 -20.32
C MET A 246 26.07 -23.93 -20.97
N GLU A 247 25.11 -23.00 -20.89
CA GLU A 247 23.77 -23.16 -21.46
C GLU A 247 23.35 -21.91 -22.24
N ILE A 248 22.53 -22.09 -23.28
CA ILE A 248 21.83 -20.97 -23.93
C ILE A 248 20.88 -20.35 -22.91
N SER A 249 20.97 -19.03 -22.75
CA SER A 249 20.21 -18.28 -21.73
C SER A 249 19.46 -17.07 -22.31
N GLY A 250 19.51 -16.91 -23.63
CA GLY A 250 18.75 -15.91 -24.37
C GLY A 250 19.06 -16.00 -25.86
N ILE A 251 18.05 -15.70 -26.67
CA ILE A 251 18.19 -15.47 -28.11
C ILE A 251 17.41 -14.21 -28.49
N ASP A 252 17.89 -13.49 -29.50
CA ASP A 252 17.15 -12.39 -30.10
C ASP A 252 17.42 -12.29 -31.60
N LEU A 253 16.47 -11.72 -32.32
CA LEU A 253 16.50 -11.64 -33.77
C LEU A 253 16.13 -10.22 -34.20
N VAL A 254 17.01 -9.56 -34.96
CA VAL A 254 16.78 -8.19 -35.45
C VAL A 254 17.08 -8.10 -36.93
N LYS A 255 16.28 -7.31 -37.64
CA LYS A 255 16.45 -7.01 -39.06
C LYS A 255 17.05 -5.62 -39.22
N GLU A 256 18.22 -5.53 -39.85
CA GLU A 256 18.84 -4.29 -40.28
C GLU A 256 18.95 -4.31 -41.80
N ASP A 257 18.26 -3.38 -42.47
CA ASP A 257 18.12 -3.38 -43.92
C ASP A 257 17.63 -4.74 -44.47
N GLU A 258 18.45 -5.43 -45.27
CA GLU A 258 18.16 -6.75 -45.85
C GLU A 258 18.77 -7.90 -45.04
N VAL A 259 19.55 -7.60 -43.99
CA VAL A 259 20.23 -8.59 -43.16
C VAL A 259 19.42 -8.86 -41.91
N VAL A 260 19.10 -10.12 -41.66
CA VAL A 260 18.53 -10.56 -40.40
C VAL A 260 19.64 -11.21 -39.58
N ARG A 261 19.86 -10.69 -38.38
CA ARG A 261 20.89 -11.18 -37.46
C ARG A 261 20.25 -11.93 -36.30
N LEU A 262 20.77 -13.12 -36.04
CA LEU A 262 20.41 -13.93 -34.88
C LEU A 262 21.50 -13.84 -33.83
N TYR A 263 21.12 -13.42 -32.63
CA TYR A 263 21.98 -13.32 -31.46
C TYR A 263 21.61 -14.40 -30.46
N TYR A 264 22.62 -14.94 -29.77
CA TYR A 264 22.40 -15.69 -28.54
C TYR A 264 23.47 -15.38 -27.50
N ASN A 265 23.12 -15.57 -26.23
CA ASN A 265 24.07 -15.48 -25.14
C ASN A 265 24.08 -16.77 -24.30
N LEU A 266 25.24 -17.06 -23.72
CA LEU A 266 25.43 -18.15 -22.77
C LEU A 266 25.32 -17.63 -21.33
N ASN A 267 24.86 -18.46 -20.39
CA ASN A 267 24.77 -18.12 -18.95
C ASN A 267 26.15 -17.76 -18.32
N GLY A 268 27.22 -18.16 -18.99
CA GLY A 268 28.49 -17.48 -19.02
C GLY A 268 29.21 -17.92 -20.29
N GLY A 269 30.09 -17.11 -20.87
CA GLY A 269 30.85 -17.50 -22.07
C GLY A 269 30.70 -16.58 -23.29
N GLY A 270 29.86 -15.54 -23.20
CA GLY A 270 29.80 -14.43 -24.15
C GLY A 270 28.57 -14.44 -25.06
N ILE A 271 28.62 -13.55 -26.05
CA ILE A 271 27.55 -13.30 -27.03
C ILE A 271 28.02 -13.78 -28.39
N PHE A 272 27.11 -14.35 -29.15
CA PHE A 272 27.36 -14.86 -30.49
C PHE A 272 26.33 -14.28 -31.46
N VAL A 273 26.77 -14.03 -32.69
CA VAL A 273 25.95 -13.44 -33.75
C VAL A 273 26.08 -14.26 -35.04
N SER A 274 24.98 -14.40 -35.75
CA SER A 274 24.94 -14.91 -37.12
C SER A 274 24.39 -13.83 -38.04
N ASP A 275 25.14 -13.50 -39.10
CA ASP A 275 24.69 -12.60 -40.18
C ASP A 275 23.96 -13.35 -41.30
N ASN A 276 23.91 -14.69 -41.25
CA ASN A 276 23.34 -15.54 -42.30
C ASN A 276 22.18 -16.42 -41.81
N SER A 277 21.39 -15.94 -40.83
CA SER A 277 20.34 -16.75 -40.20
C SER A 277 19.29 -17.29 -41.19
N GLY A 278 19.02 -16.56 -42.28
CA GLY A 278 18.06 -16.97 -43.31
C GLY A 278 18.64 -17.84 -44.44
N GLU A 279 19.94 -18.13 -44.44
CA GLU A 279 20.62 -18.74 -45.60
C GLU A 279 21.40 -20.00 -45.23
N GLY A 280 21.15 -21.10 -45.95
CA GLY A 280 21.98 -22.31 -45.93
C GLY A 280 22.35 -22.81 -44.52
N ASP A 281 23.62 -23.16 -44.33
CA ASP A 281 24.20 -23.54 -43.05
C ASP A 281 24.41 -22.28 -42.19
N VAL A 282 23.63 -22.14 -41.11
CA VAL A 282 23.74 -20.99 -40.19
C VAL A 282 25.07 -21.06 -39.43
N THR A 283 25.82 -19.96 -39.45
CA THR A 283 27.13 -19.87 -38.78
C THR A 283 27.16 -18.76 -37.75
N PHE A 284 27.90 -18.97 -36.66
CA PHE A 284 27.99 -18.01 -35.55
C PHE A 284 29.43 -17.57 -35.30
N GLU A 285 29.60 -16.27 -35.09
CA GLU A 285 30.84 -15.68 -34.62
C GLU A 285 30.66 -15.17 -33.19
N LYS A 286 31.70 -15.37 -32.37
CA LYS A 286 31.72 -14.84 -31.00
C LYS A 286 32.06 -13.36 -31.01
N VAL A 287 31.22 -12.53 -30.40
CA VAL A 287 31.50 -11.11 -30.18
C VAL A 287 32.70 -10.98 -29.23
N ALA A 288 33.69 -10.18 -29.63
CA ALA A 288 34.93 -9.97 -28.88
C ALA A 288 34.73 -9.00 -27.69
N SER A 289 33.83 -9.35 -26.78
CA SER A 289 33.44 -8.50 -25.66
C SER A 289 34.57 -8.29 -24.64
N THR A 290 34.66 -7.05 -24.16
CA THR A 290 35.51 -6.59 -23.07
C THR A 290 34.62 -6.05 -21.95
N GLY A 291 34.92 -6.39 -20.70
CA GLY A 291 34.12 -5.93 -19.57
C GLY A 291 32.73 -6.56 -19.44
N LEU A 292 32.48 -7.72 -20.08
CA LEU A 292 31.32 -8.54 -19.75
C LEU A 292 31.29 -8.79 -18.23
N PRO A 293 30.14 -8.65 -17.57
CA PRO A 293 30.05 -8.80 -16.12
C PRO A 293 30.49 -10.20 -15.71
N PRO A 294 31.39 -10.36 -14.72
CA PRO A 294 31.80 -11.68 -14.25
C PRO A 294 30.63 -12.36 -13.54
N THR A 295 30.34 -13.60 -13.92
CA THR A 295 29.17 -14.36 -13.42
C THR A 295 29.45 -15.22 -12.19
N GLY A 296 30.70 -15.27 -11.71
CA GLY A 296 31.09 -16.14 -10.59
C GLY A 296 30.90 -17.63 -10.92
N ASP A 297 30.46 -18.42 -9.94
CA ASP A 297 30.02 -19.80 -10.17
C ASP A 297 28.69 -19.81 -10.93
N ILE A 298 28.72 -20.36 -12.16
CA ILE A 298 27.55 -20.51 -13.02
C ILE A 298 26.66 -21.62 -12.44
N THR A 299 25.44 -21.26 -12.07
CA THR A 299 24.37 -22.20 -11.66
C THR A 299 23.10 -21.85 -12.43
N GLU A 300 22.04 -22.65 -12.29
CA GLU A 300 20.75 -22.40 -12.96
C GLU A 300 20.19 -20.98 -12.72
N PHE A 301 20.54 -20.32 -11.61
CA PHE A 301 20.01 -19.02 -11.21
C PHE A 301 21.05 -17.88 -11.26
N LYS A 302 22.23 -18.12 -11.85
CA LYS A 302 23.31 -17.13 -11.94
C LYS A 302 23.88 -17.09 -13.34
N GLY A 303 23.99 -15.89 -13.92
CA GLY A 303 24.56 -15.74 -15.25
C GLY A 303 23.98 -14.60 -16.08
N HIS A 304 24.54 -14.43 -17.28
CA HIS A 304 23.97 -13.56 -18.31
C HIS A 304 22.63 -14.15 -18.78
N MET A 305 21.59 -13.34 -18.95
CA MET A 305 20.25 -13.79 -19.33
C MET A 305 19.62 -12.82 -20.33
N GLY A 306 18.88 -13.42 -21.30
CA GLY A 306 18.02 -12.75 -22.27
C GLY A 306 18.60 -11.51 -22.90
N ILE A 307 19.69 -11.68 -23.64
CA ILE A 307 20.14 -10.67 -24.58
C ILE A 307 18.95 -10.10 -25.37
N LYS A 308 18.87 -8.77 -25.40
CA LYS A 308 17.97 -8.00 -26.25
C LYS A 308 18.77 -7.01 -27.07
N VAL A 309 18.41 -6.89 -28.34
CA VAL A 309 19.08 -6.02 -29.30
C VAL A 309 18.05 -5.03 -29.82
N SER A 310 18.43 -3.76 -29.92
CA SER A 310 17.52 -2.75 -30.47
C SER A 310 17.21 -3.07 -31.94
N PRO A 311 15.93 -3.06 -32.35
CA PRO A 311 15.57 -3.24 -33.75
C PRO A 311 15.96 -2.04 -34.62
N VAL A 312 16.33 -0.91 -34.02
CA VAL A 312 16.73 0.33 -34.71
C VAL A 312 18.24 0.39 -34.94
N ASN A 313 19.01 -0.05 -33.95
CA ASN A 313 20.46 -0.01 -33.98
C ASN A 313 21.04 -1.22 -33.24
N PRO A 314 21.59 -2.22 -33.94
CA PRO A 314 22.19 -3.38 -33.32
C PRO A 314 23.37 -3.09 -32.36
N ASP A 315 23.96 -1.89 -32.43
CA ASP A 315 24.98 -1.49 -31.45
C ASP A 315 24.39 -1.27 -30.04
N ARG A 316 23.09 -0.99 -29.95
CA ARG A 316 22.36 -0.90 -28.68
C ARG A 316 21.87 -2.28 -28.27
N MET A 317 22.40 -2.76 -27.16
CA MET A 317 22.01 -4.03 -26.58
C MET A 317 21.76 -3.89 -25.08
N ALA A 318 20.92 -4.74 -24.53
CA ALA A 318 20.69 -4.84 -23.10
C ALA A 318 20.55 -6.31 -22.67
N MET A 319 20.94 -6.60 -21.44
CA MET A 319 20.80 -7.93 -20.85
C MET A 319 20.63 -7.82 -19.34
N MET A 320 20.10 -8.87 -18.72
CA MET A 320 20.15 -9.05 -17.28
C MET A 320 21.33 -9.93 -16.89
N VAL A 321 21.94 -9.66 -15.74
CA VAL A 321 22.91 -10.54 -15.10
C VAL A 321 22.37 -10.96 -13.74
N ALA A 322 21.92 -12.21 -13.65
CA ALA A 322 21.38 -12.79 -12.43
C ALA A 322 22.49 -13.03 -11.40
N ASN A 323 22.30 -12.53 -10.18
CA ASN A 323 23.28 -12.60 -9.08
C ASN A 323 22.90 -13.65 -8.03
N ALA A 324 21.60 -13.88 -7.84
CA ALA A 324 20.98 -14.88 -6.96
C ALA A 324 19.56 -15.18 -7.47
N PRO A 325 18.87 -16.21 -6.96
CA PRO A 325 17.48 -16.44 -7.32
C PRO A 325 16.65 -15.17 -7.18
N TRP A 326 15.95 -14.80 -8.26
CA TRP A 326 15.05 -13.65 -8.33
C TRP A 326 15.72 -12.27 -8.27
N THR A 327 17.04 -12.16 -8.40
CA THR A 327 17.73 -10.86 -8.35
C THR A 327 18.74 -10.74 -9.48
N GLY A 328 18.81 -9.58 -10.12
CA GLY A 328 19.71 -9.36 -11.23
C GLY A 328 19.98 -7.89 -11.49
N ASP A 329 21.12 -7.61 -12.11
CA ASP A 329 21.49 -6.27 -12.54
C ASP A 329 21.26 -6.13 -14.04
N LYS A 330 20.75 -4.97 -14.48
CA LYS A 330 20.60 -4.65 -15.90
C LYS A 330 21.90 -4.07 -16.44
N TYR A 331 22.33 -4.57 -17.59
CA TYR A 331 23.50 -4.07 -18.30
C TYR A 331 23.11 -3.67 -19.71
N TYR A 332 23.81 -2.65 -20.22
CA TYR A 332 23.64 -2.15 -21.57
C TYR A 332 24.98 -2.06 -22.31
N SER A 333 24.91 -2.09 -23.62
CA SER A 333 26.02 -1.91 -24.55
C SER A 333 25.63 -0.90 -25.62
N ASN A 334 26.63 -0.16 -26.09
CA ASN A 334 26.50 0.93 -27.05
C ASN A 334 27.37 0.72 -28.30
N ASP A 335 27.97 -0.46 -28.42
CA ASP A 335 28.98 -0.81 -29.43
C ASP A 335 28.87 -2.28 -29.87
N GLY A 336 27.64 -2.80 -29.89
CA GLY A 336 27.35 -4.13 -30.43
C GLY A 336 27.79 -5.26 -29.50
N GLY A 337 27.81 -5.00 -28.20
CA GLY A 337 28.22 -5.97 -27.18
C GLY A 337 29.74 -6.05 -26.98
N ILE A 338 30.53 -5.11 -27.50
CA ILE A 338 31.98 -5.05 -27.29
C ILE A 338 32.30 -4.53 -25.87
N THR A 339 31.57 -3.55 -25.36
CA THR A 339 31.67 -3.06 -23.98
C THR A 339 30.30 -3.09 -23.29
N TRP A 340 30.31 -3.38 -21.99
CA TRP A 340 29.11 -3.50 -21.16
C TRP A 340 29.19 -2.60 -19.93
N HIS A 341 28.08 -1.94 -19.64
CA HIS A 341 27.94 -1.00 -18.54
C HIS A 341 26.73 -1.37 -17.69
N LYS A 342 26.89 -1.32 -16.36
CA LYS A 342 25.77 -1.54 -15.44
C LYS A 342 24.84 -0.32 -15.51
N GLY A 343 23.56 -0.56 -15.73
CA GLY A 343 22.51 0.46 -15.64
C GLY A 343 22.29 0.91 -14.20
N ILE A 344 21.87 2.15 -14.01
CA ILE A 344 21.56 2.73 -12.71
C ILE A 344 20.05 2.75 -12.52
N HIS A 345 19.58 2.36 -11.33
CA HIS A 345 18.18 2.49 -10.96
C HIS A 345 17.96 3.83 -10.26
N ASP A 346 17.11 4.68 -10.83
CA ASP A 346 16.67 5.94 -10.23
C ASP A 346 15.33 5.75 -9.53
N ARG A 347 15.35 5.80 -8.21
CA ARG A 347 14.19 5.59 -7.33
C ARG A 347 13.39 6.88 -7.08
N LEU A 348 13.81 8.01 -7.64
CA LEU A 348 13.15 9.29 -7.41
C LEU A 348 11.70 9.28 -7.93
N GLY A 349 10.78 9.72 -7.08
CA GLY A 349 9.35 9.76 -7.40
C GLY A 349 8.59 8.45 -7.15
N GLY A 350 9.23 7.35 -6.74
CA GLY A 350 8.49 6.20 -6.22
C GLY A 350 7.90 6.50 -4.82
N MET A 351 6.64 6.18 -4.60
CA MET A 351 6.03 6.10 -3.27
C MET A 351 6.41 4.80 -2.56
N ALA A 352 6.39 3.68 -3.27
CA ALA A 352 6.64 2.38 -2.70
C ALA A 352 8.13 2.04 -2.63
N PRO A 353 8.56 1.20 -1.67
CA PRO A 353 9.96 0.86 -1.53
C PRO A 353 10.47 0.03 -2.70
N TYR A 354 11.77 0.16 -2.96
CA TYR A 354 12.47 -0.67 -3.93
C TYR A 354 12.48 -2.13 -3.49
N ASN A 355 12.18 -3.01 -4.43
CA ASN A 355 12.44 -4.43 -4.28
C ASN A 355 13.41 -4.89 -5.36
N GLY A 356 14.37 -5.73 -4.97
CA GLY A 356 15.40 -6.26 -5.87
C GLY A 356 14.95 -7.50 -6.62
N ARG A 357 13.64 -7.79 -6.65
CA ARG A 357 13.12 -8.82 -7.54
C ARG A 357 13.46 -8.31 -8.94
N ASP A 358 14.17 -9.06 -9.76
CA ASP A 358 14.54 -8.55 -11.08
C ASP A 358 14.50 -9.68 -12.09
N ASP A 359 13.82 -9.38 -13.19
CA ASP A 359 13.52 -10.33 -14.25
C ASP A 359 14.14 -9.91 -15.56
N ASN A 360 14.22 -10.89 -16.44
CA ASN A 360 14.78 -10.77 -17.78
C ASN A 360 13.81 -10.09 -18.77
N LEU A 361 13.08 -9.07 -18.31
CA LEU A 361 12.10 -8.32 -19.08
C LEU A 361 12.73 -7.02 -19.58
N ILE A 362 13.02 -7.01 -20.87
CA ILE A 362 13.62 -5.88 -21.57
C ILE A 362 12.94 -5.80 -22.94
N THR A 363 12.41 -4.62 -23.26
CA THR A 363 11.71 -4.34 -24.53
C THR A 363 12.22 -3.01 -25.07
N PHE A 364 12.92 -3.05 -26.19
CA PHE A 364 13.38 -1.86 -26.90
C PHE A 364 12.22 -1.23 -27.67
N HIS A 365 12.19 0.10 -27.71
CA HIS A 365 11.28 0.83 -28.57
C HIS A 365 11.57 0.54 -30.06
N PRO A 366 10.55 0.35 -30.90
CA PRO A 366 10.72 -0.09 -32.29
C PRO A 366 11.36 0.96 -33.21
N LYS A 367 11.33 2.24 -32.80
CA LYS A 367 11.81 3.38 -33.61
C LYS A 367 12.78 4.31 -32.88
N ASP A 368 13.04 4.09 -31.60
CA ASP A 368 13.95 4.91 -30.79
C ASP A 368 14.91 4.00 -30.03
N GLU A 369 16.18 4.09 -30.37
CA GLU A 369 17.23 3.24 -29.81
C GLU A 369 17.53 3.53 -28.33
N ASN A 370 17.06 4.66 -27.79
CA ASN A 370 17.32 5.10 -26.41
C ASN A 370 16.22 4.70 -25.43
N ILE A 371 15.04 4.32 -25.93
CA ILE A 371 13.90 3.98 -25.09
C ILE A 371 13.88 2.46 -24.84
N ILE A 372 13.95 2.08 -23.56
CA ILE A 372 13.90 0.68 -23.12
C ILE A 372 12.90 0.56 -21.99
N TRP A 373 11.88 -0.27 -22.18
CA TRP A 373 10.97 -0.68 -21.13
C TRP A 373 11.47 -1.95 -20.44
N ALA A 374 11.34 -1.99 -19.12
CA ALA A 374 11.75 -3.12 -18.29
C ALA A 374 10.89 -3.20 -17.02
N SER A 375 11.15 -4.19 -16.18
CA SER A 375 10.64 -4.22 -14.80
C SER A 375 11.74 -3.87 -13.79
N GLY A 376 11.39 -3.33 -12.64
CA GLY A 376 12.25 -3.18 -11.45
C GLY A 376 11.68 -3.96 -10.29
N GLY A 377 11.47 -5.25 -10.50
CA GLY A 377 10.71 -6.11 -9.61
C GLY A 377 9.23 -6.05 -9.88
N ASP A 378 8.47 -5.54 -8.93
CA ASP A 378 7.03 -5.45 -9.06
C ASP A 378 6.59 -4.12 -9.70
N TRP A 379 7.49 -3.43 -10.38
CA TRP A 379 7.30 -2.07 -10.93
C TRP A 379 7.66 -2.00 -12.40
N LEU A 380 6.92 -1.22 -13.20
CA LEU A 380 7.34 -0.86 -14.55
C LEU A 380 8.41 0.24 -14.52
N ASN A 381 9.48 0.03 -15.28
CA ASN A 381 10.56 0.98 -15.43
C ASN A 381 10.83 1.32 -16.89
N VAL A 382 11.27 2.54 -17.13
CA VAL A 382 11.68 3.02 -18.45
C VAL A 382 13.07 3.65 -18.38
N SER A 383 13.89 3.37 -19.38
CA SER A 383 15.09 4.12 -19.71
C SER A 383 14.85 4.95 -20.97
N THR A 384 15.40 6.15 -21.00
CA THR A 384 15.35 7.06 -22.16
C THR A 384 16.75 7.47 -22.64
N ASP A 385 17.78 6.77 -22.13
CA ASP A 385 19.20 7.01 -22.36
C ASP A 385 19.94 5.75 -22.79
N GLY A 386 19.23 4.78 -23.39
CA GLY A 386 19.80 3.55 -23.93
C GLY A 386 20.19 2.51 -22.87
N GLY A 387 19.56 2.56 -21.69
CA GLY A 387 19.78 1.62 -20.59
C GLY A 387 20.74 2.09 -19.51
N ALA A 388 21.26 3.32 -19.62
CA ALA A 388 22.15 3.88 -18.61
C ALA A 388 21.43 4.18 -17.29
N THR A 389 20.18 4.65 -17.35
CA THR A 389 19.34 4.94 -16.21
C THR A 389 17.92 4.38 -16.42
N TYR A 390 17.41 3.65 -15.43
CA TYR A 390 16.03 3.16 -15.39
C TYR A 390 15.27 3.87 -14.26
N ARG A 391 14.20 4.59 -14.63
CA ARG A 391 13.30 5.28 -13.70
C ARG A 391 11.93 4.59 -13.67
N TRP A 392 11.17 4.82 -12.61
CA TRP A 392 9.83 4.27 -12.46
C TRP A 392 8.89 4.94 -13.47
N ALA A 393 7.97 4.17 -14.02
CA ALA A 393 6.89 4.66 -14.87
C ALA A 393 5.64 4.93 -14.02
N ASN A 394 5.66 6.06 -13.28
CA ASN A 394 4.71 6.42 -12.22
C ASN A 394 3.37 6.97 -12.73
N ASP A 395 2.78 6.40 -13.77
CA ASP A 395 1.64 7.01 -14.45
C ASP A 395 0.53 5.99 -14.79
N GLY A 396 -0.12 5.42 -13.77
CA GLY A 396 -1.23 4.50 -14.01
C GLY A 396 -1.82 3.80 -12.79
N ASN A 397 -2.28 2.57 -13.02
CA ASN A 397 -2.84 1.71 -11.98
C ASN A 397 -1.77 1.28 -10.98
N ASN A 398 -1.98 1.52 -9.69
CA ASN A 398 -1.09 0.98 -8.68
C ASN A 398 -1.15 -0.56 -8.61
N GLY A 399 -2.20 -1.28 -8.98
CA GLY A 399 -2.20 -2.76 -8.90
C GLY A 399 -1.97 -3.32 -7.48
N VAL A 400 -2.02 -2.48 -6.44
CA VAL A 400 -1.75 -2.89 -5.06
C VAL A 400 -2.89 -3.76 -4.55
N MET A 401 -2.56 -4.84 -3.85
CA MET A 401 -3.53 -5.59 -3.08
C MET A 401 -3.81 -4.88 -1.76
N THR A 402 -5.08 -4.55 -1.51
CA THR A 402 -5.51 -4.05 -0.19
C THR A 402 -5.50 -5.19 0.83
N GLY A 403 -4.84 -4.97 1.97
CA GLY A 403 -4.69 -5.92 3.08
C GLY A 403 -5.98 -6.11 3.88
N ASP A 404 -7.01 -6.71 3.27
CA ASP A 404 -8.35 -6.92 3.82
C ASP A 404 -9.20 -5.62 3.98
N LEU A 405 -10.08 -5.58 4.98
CA LEU A 405 -11.04 -4.50 5.20
C LEU A 405 -10.32 -3.21 5.64
N PHE A 406 -10.75 -2.09 5.09
CA PHE A 406 -10.37 -0.75 5.52
C PHE A 406 -11.61 0.02 5.97
N ASN A 407 -11.43 1.06 6.77
CA ASN A 407 -12.52 1.93 7.22
C ASN A 407 -12.07 3.40 7.17
N PHE A 408 -12.99 4.28 6.75
CA PHE A 408 -12.79 5.72 6.91
C PHE A 408 -12.73 6.07 8.39
N ASN A 409 -11.96 7.11 8.73
CA ASN A 409 -12.05 7.66 10.06
C ASN A 409 -13.47 8.16 10.35
N VAL A 410 -13.97 7.86 11.55
CA VAL A 410 -15.37 8.11 11.92
C VAL A 410 -15.72 9.59 12.04
N THR A 411 -14.72 10.47 12.22
CA THR A 411 -14.92 11.93 12.33
C THR A 411 -14.36 12.71 11.15
N ASN A 412 -13.34 12.18 10.47
CA ASN A 412 -12.73 12.79 9.30
C ASN A 412 -12.68 11.79 8.13
N PRO A 413 -13.71 11.71 7.29
CA PRO A 413 -13.79 10.68 6.26
C PRO A 413 -12.77 10.83 5.11
N ASP A 414 -12.06 11.96 5.03
CA ASP A 414 -10.92 12.12 4.12
C ASP A 414 -9.64 11.44 4.64
N LEU A 415 -9.62 11.03 5.91
CA LEU A 415 -8.52 10.31 6.53
C LEU A 415 -8.70 8.79 6.41
N LEU A 416 -7.72 8.13 5.81
CA LEU A 416 -7.73 6.68 5.57
C LEU A 416 -6.30 6.12 5.61
N TYR A 417 -6.10 5.01 6.34
CA TYR A 417 -4.90 4.19 6.27
C TYR A 417 -5.28 2.82 5.71
N VAL A 418 -4.70 2.47 4.55
CA VAL A 418 -4.95 1.19 3.87
C VAL A 418 -3.73 0.31 4.02
N GLY A 419 -3.91 -0.85 4.64
CA GLY A 419 -2.91 -1.91 4.70
C GLY A 419 -2.77 -2.60 3.35
N SER A 420 -1.66 -3.27 3.13
CA SER A 420 -1.32 -3.88 1.86
C SER A 420 -0.54 -5.17 2.02
N GLN A 421 -0.74 -6.08 1.08
CA GLN A 421 0.17 -7.20 0.85
C GLN A 421 1.41 -6.72 0.08
N ASP A 422 2.59 -7.23 0.44
CA ASP A 422 3.91 -6.93 -0.12
C ASP A 422 4.44 -5.50 0.12
N TYR A 423 3.57 -4.52 0.39
CA TYR A 423 3.96 -3.11 0.55
C TYR A 423 3.60 -2.48 1.90
N ALA A 424 3.17 -3.24 2.90
CA ALA A 424 2.73 -2.74 4.20
C ALA A 424 1.49 -1.82 4.14
N GLY A 425 1.56 -0.60 3.61
CA GLY A 425 0.37 0.26 3.51
C GLY A 425 0.66 1.73 3.21
N ALA A 426 -0.42 2.51 3.04
CA ALA A 426 -0.33 3.95 2.77
C ALA A 426 -1.46 4.74 3.45
N LEU A 427 -1.10 5.93 3.94
CA LEU A 427 -1.98 6.91 4.58
C LEU A 427 -2.40 7.99 3.57
N THR A 428 -3.66 8.39 3.59
CA THR A 428 -4.15 9.63 2.98
C THR A 428 -4.92 10.45 4.01
N GLU A 429 -4.81 11.78 3.90
CA GLU A 429 -5.50 12.76 4.74
C GLU A 429 -6.51 13.61 3.94
N ASN A 430 -6.68 13.32 2.65
CA ASN A 430 -7.44 14.13 1.70
C ASN A 430 -8.24 13.27 0.70
N GLY A 431 -8.81 12.16 1.17
CA GLY A 431 -9.72 11.34 0.37
C GLY A 431 -9.04 10.62 -0.79
N GLY A 432 -7.75 10.31 -0.63
CA GLY A 432 -6.98 9.57 -1.64
C GLY A 432 -6.38 10.44 -2.76
N VAL A 433 -6.39 11.76 -2.63
CA VAL A 433 -5.71 12.66 -3.59
C VAL A 433 -4.19 12.52 -3.48
N THR A 434 -3.67 12.48 -2.26
CA THR A 434 -2.25 12.19 -2.01
C THR A 434 -2.09 11.11 -0.95
N TRP A 435 -1.00 10.36 -1.07
CA TRP A 435 -0.66 9.24 -0.22
C TRP A 435 0.75 9.37 0.35
N LYS A 436 0.93 8.86 1.56
CA LYS A 436 2.19 8.72 2.27
C LYS A 436 2.40 7.23 2.57
N TYR A 437 3.54 6.69 2.17
CA TYR A 437 3.93 5.33 2.54
C TYR A 437 4.03 5.18 4.06
N ALA A 438 3.45 4.12 4.63
CA ALA A 438 3.42 3.88 6.07
C ALA A 438 3.73 2.41 6.38
N ASN A 439 4.94 2.18 6.89
CA ASN A 439 5.53 0.86 7.03
C ASN A 439 5.39 0.29 8.45
N ALA A 440 4.28 -0.40 8.70
CA ALA A 440 4.01 -0.92 10.05
C ALA A 440 5.06 -1.93 10.55
N GLN A 441 5.68 -2.69 9.65
CA GLN A 441 6.60 -3.79 10.01
C GLN A 441 8.08 -3.39 9.95
N GLY A 442 8.41 -2.20 9.42
CA GLY A 442 9.79 -1.72 9.34
C GLY A 442 10.68 -2.47 8.33
N TYR A 443 10.13 -3.32 7.47
CA TYR A 443 10.90 -4.00 6.42
C TYR A 443 11.27 -3.05 5.29
N GLU A 444 12.43 -3.23 4.68
CA GLU A 444 12.77 -2.45 3.47
C GLU A 444 11.77 -2.68 2.33
N TRP A 445 11.22 -3.90 2.20
CA TRP A 445 10.12 -4.29 1.31
C TRP A 445 9.51 -5.62 1.79
N GLY A 446 8.30 -5.98 1.31
CA GLY A 446 7.66 -7.28 1.59
C GLY A 446 6.77 -7.27 2.83
N GLY A 447 6.26 -6.09 3.21
CA GLY A 447 5.38 -5.92 4.36
C GLY A 447 3.95 -6.41 4.09
N LEU A 448 3.35 -7.08 5.07
CA LEU A 448 2.03 -7.68 5.05
C LEU A 448 1.22 -7.09 6.22
N VAL A 449 0.41 -6.07 5.96
CA VAL A 449 -0.43 -5.44 7.00
C VAL A 449 -1.90 -5.63 6.66
N TYR A 450 -2.67 -6.04 7.65
CA TYR A 450 -4.10 -6.30 7.51
C TYR A 450 -4.93 -5.56 8.55
N GLY A 451 -6.18 -5.22 8.20
CA GLY A 451 -7.10 -4.52 9.12
C GLY A 451 -6.54 -3.18 9.60
N ALA A 452 -6.06 -2.36 8.67
CA ALA A 452 -5.44 -1.07 8.98
C ALA A 452 -6.47 0.03 9.27
N TYR A 453 -6.12 0.98 10.13
CA TYR A 453 -6.97 2.13 10.45
C TYR A 453 -6.15 3.36 10.86
N ALA A 454 -6.69 4.54 10.53
CA ALA A 454 -6.18 5.84 10.97
C ALA A 454 -7.17 6.47 11.96
N ALA A 455 -6.83 6.48 13.24
CA ALA A 455 -7.63 7.15 14.26
C ALA A 455 -7.44 8.68 14.24
N SER A 456 -6.27 9.13 13.79
CA SER A 456 -5.96 10.53 13.49
C SER A 456 -4.83 10.58 12.46
N PRO A 457 -4.45 11.76 11.94
CA PRO A 457 -3.25 11.88 11.10
C PRO A 457 -1.97 11.37 11.74
N GLN A 458 -1.93 11.24 13.08
CA GLN A 458 -0.76 10.79 13.83
C GLN A 458 -0.86 9.33 14.28
N VAL A 459 -2.06 8.87 14.62
CA VAL A 459 -2.28 7.54 15.20
C VAL A 459 -2.80 6.58 14.13
N LEU A 460 -1.92 5.67 13.71
CA LEU A 460 -2.21 4.62 12.73
C LEU A 460 -1.98 3.26 13.37
N PHE A 461 -2.76 2.27 13.02
CA PHE A 461 -2.52 0.91 13.51
C PHE A 461 -3.05 -0.15 12.57
N GLY A 462 -2.54 -1.37 12.72
CA GLY A 462 -2.93 -2.53 11.92
C GLY A 462 -2.19 -3.79 12.34
N GLY A 463 -2.61 -4.93 11.81
CA GLY A 463 -1.99 -6.22 12.09
C GLY A 463 -0.86 -6.55 11.13
N GLY A 464 0.38 -6.53 11.61
CA GLY A 464 1.56 -6.98 10.87
C GLY A 464 1.65 -8.50 10.88
N LYS A 465 1.75 -9.14 9.73
CA LYS A 465 1.86 -10.60 9.62
C LYS A 465 3.32 -11.04 9.60
N GLU A 466 3.72 -11.84 10.59
CA GLU A 466 5.00 -12.54 10.64
C GLU A 466 4.77 -14.06 10.74
N GLY A 467 5.29 -14.82 9.78
CA GLY A 467 5.09 -16.27 9.71
C GLY A 467 3.60 -16.65 9.69
N ALA A 468 3.15 -17.43 10.68
CA ALA A 468 1.77 -17.90 10.80
C ALA A 468 0.86 -16.96 11.62
N GLY A 469 1.42 -15.97 12.33
CA GLY A 469 0.68 -15.09 13.23
C GLY A 469 0.60 -13.64 12.75
N LYS A 470 -0.26 -12.85 13.40
CA LYS A 470 -0.34 -11.39 13.24
C LYS A 470 -0.19 -10.73 14.61
N THR A 471 0.65 -9.72 14.73
CA THR A 471 0.81 -8.88 15.93
C THR A 471 0.34 -7.47 15.62
N LEU A 472 -0.04 -6.72 16.66
CA LEU A 472 -0.50 -5.34 16.50
C LEU A 472 0.69 -4.39 16.38
N HIS A 473 0.61 -3.47 15.42
CA HIS A 473 1.57 -2.37 15.25
C HIS A 473 0.84 -1.03 15.35
N VAL A 474 1.40 -0.09 16.12
CA VAL A 474 0.80 1.24 16.34
C VAL A 474 1.85 2.33 16.10
N SER A 475 1.52 3.26 15.22
CA SER A 475 2.23 4.52 14.99
C SER A 475 1.59 5.64 15.79
N ARG A 476 2.40 6.62 16.21
CA ARG A 476 1.96 7.87 16.85
C ARG A 476 2.53 9.14 16.21
N ASP A 477 3.19 9.01 15.06
CA ASP A 477 3.87 10.08 14.32
C ASP A 477 3.44 10.13 12.85
N GLY A 478 2.24 9.60 12.54
CA GLY A 478 1.68 9.62 11.19
C GLY A 478 2.36 8.62 10.25
N GLY A 479 2.82 7.50 10.79
CA GLY A 479 3.35 6.36 10.05
C GLY A 479 4.85 6.40 9.80
N ASP A 480 5.58 7.31 10.44
CA ASP A 480 7.05 7.37 10.32
C ASP A 480 7.71 6.26 11.14
N THR A 481 7.17 5.96 12.33
CA THR A 481 7.60 4.84 13.16
C THR A 481 6.42 4.07 13.74
N PHE A 482 6.62 2.76 13.96
CA PHE A 482 5.61 1.88 14.56
C PHE A 482 6.20 1.12 15.74
N THR A 483 5.41 1.02 16.81
CA THR A 483 5.67 0.15 17.96
C THR A 483 4.91 -1.15 17.77
N GLU A 484 5.61 -2.28 17.83
CA GLU A 484 4.99 -3.61 17.88
C GLU A 484 4.53 -3.95 19.31
N PHE A 485 3.37 -4.59 19.40
CA PHE A 485 2.80 -5.16 20.62
C PHE A 485 2.81 -6.70 20.50
N PRO A 486 3.93 -7.37 20.77
CA PRO A 486 4.08 -8.80 20.55
C PRO A 486 3.14 -9.66 21.41
N GLU A 487 2.68 -9.13 22.54
CA GLU A 487 1.68 -9.77 23.41
C GLU A 487 0.26 -9.72 22.85
N VAL A 488 -0.01 -8.83 21.89
CA VAL A 488 -1.32 -8.66 21.25
C VAL A 488 -1.35 -9.47 19.95
N VAL A 489 -1.63 -10.77 20.09
CA VAL A 489 -1.78 -11.68 18.95
C VAL A 489 -3.19 -11.59 18.39
N LEU A 490 -3.30 -11.19 17.13
CA LEU A 490 -4.55 -10.88 16.42
C LEU A 490 -5.09 -12.14 15.72
N ASN A 491 -6.19 -12.70 16.24
CA ASN A 491 -6.84 -13.90 15.70
C ASN A 491 -8.29 -13.66 15.26
N GLY A 492 -8.84 -12.49 15.56
CA GLY A 492 -10.19 -12.06 15.19
C GLY A 492 -10.30 -11.68 13.72
N PHE A 493 -11.36 -10.94 13.40
CA PHE A 493 -11.59 -10.44 12.05
C PHE A 493 -10.55 -9.36 11.71
N PRO A 494 -9.96 -9.36 10.49
CA PRO A 494 -8.99 -8.36 10.07
C PRO A 494 -9.66 -7.02 9.73
N VAL A 495 -10.23 -6.38 10.76
CA VAL A 495 -10.95 -5.12 10.70
C VAL A 495 -10.57 -4.26 11.90
N SER A 496 -10.43 -2.96 11.65
CA SER A 496 -10.13 -1.95 12.66
C SER A 496 -11.07 -0.77 12.51
N TYR A 497 -11.40 -0.13 13.62
CA TYR A 497 -12.43 0.92 13.69
C TYR A 497 -12.19 1.88 14.85
N GLY A 498 -12.88 3.03 14.85
CA GLY A 498 -12.89 4.00 15.94
C GLY A 498 -14.29 4.17 16.54
N ASP A 499 -14.39 4.61 17.79
CA ASP A 499 -15.68 4.98 18.37
C ASP A 499 -16.06 6.42 17.92
N PRO A 500 -17.21 6.62 17.26
CA PRO A 500 -17.64 7.95 16.83
C PRO A 500 -17.93 8.91 18.02
N ARG A 501 -18.13 8.36 19.22
CA ARG A 501 -18.46 9.11 20.45
C ARG A 501 -17.25 9.38 21.34
N ASN A 502 -16.12 8.71 21.10
CA ASN A 502 -14.90 8.91 21.87
C ASN A 502 -13.64 8.57 21.05
N GLU A 503 -12.89 9.60 20.66
CA GLU A 503 -11.65 9.48 19.86
C GLU A 503 -10.50 8.70 20.53
N LEU A 504 -10.55 8.48 21.85
CA LEU A 504 -9.56 7.64 22.54
C LEU A 504 -9.89 6.15 22.47
N VAL A 505 -11.13 5.82 22.09
CA VAL A 505 -11.60 4.45 21.99
C VAL A 505 -11.45 3.96 20.56
N MET A 506 -10.69 2.88 20.39
CA MET A 506 -10.37 2.31 19.09
C MET A 506 -10.27 0.79 19.16
N PHE A 507 -10.53 0.15 18.02
CA PHE A 507 -10.70 -1.29 17.90
C PHE A 507 -9.80 -1.83 16.81
N SER A 508 -9.15 -2.96 17.09
CA SER A 508 -8.34 -3.71 16.15
C SER A 508 -8.59 -5.19 16.38
N TYR A 509 -9.20 -5.86 15.41
CA TYR A 509 -9.59 -7.26 15.53
C TYR A 509 -10.42 -7.51 16.79
N GLU A 510 -10.02 -8.47 17.65
CA GLU A 510 -10.68 -8.77 18.91
C GLU A 510 -10.22 -7.90 20.09
N TYR A 511 -9.45 -6.84 19.85
CA TYR A 511 -8.93 -5.95 20.88
C TYR A 511 -9.50 -4.54 20.78
N PHE A 512 -9.53 -3.85 21.91
CA PHE A 512 -9.86 -2.44 22.01
C PHE A 512 -8.87 -1.71 22.91
N SER A 513 -8.78 -0.41 22.70
CA SER A 513 -8.04 0.52 23.53
C SER A 513 -8.98 1.64 23.96
N THR A 514 -8.75 2.21 25.15
CA THR A 514 -9.51 3.36 25.69
C THR A 514 -8.62 4.57 25.98
N ASP A 515 -7.33 4.47 25.66
CA ASP A 515 -6.32 5.48 25.99
C ASP A 515 -5.60 6.04 24.76
N GLY A 516 -6.15 5.84 23.55
CA GLY A 516 -5.51 6.30 22.32
C GLY A 516 -4.53 5.28 21.71
N GLY A 517 -4.65 4.01 22.07
CA GLY A 517 -3.86 2.91 21.50
C GLY A 517 -2.59 2.56 22.29
N TYR A 518 -2.40 3.07 23.52
CA TYR A 518 -1.26 2.75 24.40
C TYR A 518 -1.40 1.41 25.07
N THR A 519 -2.62 1.05 25.47
CA THR A 519 -2.93 -0.27 26.01
C THR A 519 -4.07 -0.89 25.24
N TRP A 520 -4.01 -2.22 25.11
CA TRP A 520 -4.96 -3.00 24.34
C TRP A 520 -5.47 -4.17 25.16
N TYR A 521 -6.79 -4.30 25.21
CA TYR A 521 -7.49 -5.32 25.96
C TYR A 521 -8.33 -6.15 25.01
N LYS A 522 -8.34 -7.46 25.22
CA LYS A 522 -9.20 -8.35 24.45
C LYS A 522 -10.65 -8.10 24.84
N MET A 523 -11.51 -7.89 23.86
CA MET A 523 -12.95 -7.74 24.07
C MET A 523 -13.57 -9.08 24.49
N ASP A 524 -14.53 -9.02 25.41
CA ASP A 524 -15.37 -10.18 25.77
C ASP A 524 -16.71 -10.07 25.03
N GLY A 525 -16.93 -10.95 24.05
CA GLY A 525 -18.16 -11.01 23.26
C GLY A 525 -18.08 -10.49 21.82
N ALA A 526 -16.98 -9.83 21.43
CA ALA A 526 -16.71 -9.41 20.05
C ALA A 526 -15.31 -9.82 19.58
N GLN A 527 -15.17 -10.03 18.27
CA GLN A 527 -13.92 -10.39 17.58
C GLN A 527 -13.56 -9.41 16.45
N GLY A 528 -14.34 -8.32 16.30
CA GLY A 528 -14.18 -7.31 15.27
C GLY A 528 -15.32 -6.30 15.34
N VAL A 529 -15.01 -5.04 15.07
CA VAL A 529 -15.97 -3.93 14.97
C VAL A 529 -15.95 -3.42 13.53
N PHE A 530 -17.11 -3.40 12.89
CA PHE A 530 -17.21 -3.17 11.43
C PHE A 530 -17.76 -1.79 11.09
N THR A 531 -18.73 -1.31 11.89
CA THR A 531 -19.43 -0.04 11.66
C THR A 531 -20.06 0.45 12.95
N HIS A 532 -20.68 1.63 12.91
CA HIS A 532 -21.61 2.13 13.92
C HIS A 532 -22.99 2.40 13.30
N ASN A 533 -23.97 2.69 14.15
CA ASN A 533 -25.27 3.18 13.72
C ASN A 533 -25.17 4.64 13.25
N TYR A 534 -25.45 4.87 11.96
CA TYR A 534 -25.40 6.20 11.32
C TYR A 534 -26.68 7.04 11.50
N ASP A 535 -27.66 6.58 12.29
CA ASP A 535 -28.86 7.36 12.61
C ASP A 535 -28.44 8.72 13.21
N PRO A 536 -28.74 9.85 12.54
CA PRO A 536 -28.35 11.17 13.01
C PRO A 536 -29.01 11.56 14.33
N ASP A 537 -30.14 10.92 14.68
CA ASP A 537 -30.86 11.11 15.94
C ASP A 537 -30.58 9.98 16.96
N GLY A 538 -29.76 9.00 16.61
CA GLY A 538 -29.47 7.80 17.40
C GLY A 538 -28.27 7.93 18.34
N ASP A 539 -28.06 6.89 19.15
CA ASP A 539 -26.98 6.81 20.16
C ASP A 539 -25.62 6.37 19.58
N GLN A 540 -25.53 6.22 18.25
CA GLN A 540 -24.34 5.79 17.49
C GLN A 540 -23.66 4.54 18.06
N GLU A 541 -24.47 3.53 18.43
CA GLU A 541 -23.96 2.27 18.96
C GLU A 541 -23.02 1.56 17.97
N LEU A 542 -22.00 0.89 18.52
CA LEU A 542 -21.02 0.14 17.75
C LEU A 542 -21.61 -1.20 17.32
N ILE A 543 -21.29 -1.63 16.11
CA ILE A 543 -21.76 -2.89 15.52
C ILE A 543 -20.56 -3.76 15.19
N GLY A 544 -20.52 -4.92 15.83
CA GLY A 544 -19.45 -5.89 15.74
C GLY A 544 -19.94 -7.31 15.45
N ALA A 545 -19.00 -8.25 15.42
CA ALA A 545 -19.31 -9.67 15.31
C ALA A 545 -18.48 -10.50 16.28
N SER A 546 -19.06 -11.61 16.73
CA SER A 546 -18.31 -12.79 17.15
C SER A 546 -18.24 -13.79 15.98
N THR A 547 -17.62 -14.96 16.15
CA THR A 547 -17.45 -15.97 15.07
C THR A 547 -18.74 -16.24 14.30
N SER A 548 -19.90 -16.19 14.96
CA SER A 548 -21.19 -16.59 14.38
C SER A 548 -22.38 -15.74 14.85
N ALA A 549 -22.17 -14.52 15.33
CA ALA A 549 -23.25 -13.66 15.80
C ALA A 549 -22.94 -12.17 15.62
N ILE A 550 -23.97 -11.39 15.30
CA ILE A 550 -23.93 -9.93 15.32
C ILE A 550 -24.08 -9.48 16.77
N VAL A 551 -23.22 -8.57 17.19
CA VAL A 551 -23.23 -7.97 18.53
C VAL A 551 -23.19 -6.45 18.42
N ILE A 552 -23.75 -5.76 19.41
CA ILE A 552 -23.68 -4.30 19.52
C ILE A 552 -23.09 -3.89 20.87
N SER A 553 -22.47 -2.71 20.91
CA SER A 553 -22.03 -2.09 22.15
C SER A 553 -22.51 -0.65 22.25
N LYS A 554 -23.08 -0.31 23.40
CA LYS A 554 -23.57 1.04 23.72
C LYS A 554 -22.62 1.80 24.64
N ASP A 555 -21.65 1.11 25.24
CA ASP A 555 -20.74 1.57 26.28
C ASP A 555 -19.28 1.50 25.81
N HIS A 556 -19.03 2.00 24.60
CA HIS A 556 -17.67 2.12 24.04
C HIS A 556 -16.89 0.80 23.93
N GLY A 557 -17.58 -0.32 23.72
CA GLY A 557 -16.97 -1.64 23.53
C GLY A 557 -16.68 -2.39 24.83
N GLU A 558 -17.06 -1.85 25.99
CA GLU A 558 -16.89 -2.54 27.29
C GLU A 558 -17.77 -3.78 27.38
N THR A 559 -19.03 -3.69 26.92
CA THR A 559 -19.94 -4.84 26.88
C THR A 559 -20.60 -5.00 25.51
N TRP A 560 -20.91 -6.26 25.18
CA TRP A 560 -21.45 -6.65 23.88
C TRP A 560 -22.76 -7.42 24.02
N GLU A 561 -23.83 -6.85 23.47
CA GLU A 561 -25.16 -7.45 23.44
C GLU A 561 -25.40 -8.16 22.11
N LYS A 562 -25.82 -9.41 22.16
CA LYS A 562 -26.12 -10.18 20.95
C LYS A 562 -27.45 -9.75 20.32
N ILE A 563 -27.40 -9.43 19.02
CA ILE A 563 -28.58 -9.16 18.20
C ILE A 563 -29.16 -10.46 17.63
N THR A 564 -28.34 -11.22 16.90
CA THR A 564 -28.76 -12.47 16.26
C THR A 564 -27.58 -13.42 16.06
N SER A 565 -27.86 -14.69 15.84
CA SER A 565 -26.87 -15.73 15.53
C SER A 565 -27.08 -16.28 14.13
N PHE A 566 -25.99 -16.67 13.48
CA PHE A 566 -25.97 -17.23 12.14
C PHE A 566 -25.02 -18.44 12.12
N SER A 567 -25.30 -19.45 11.29
CA SER A 567 -24.52 -20.71 11.28
C SER A 567 -23.29 -20.70 10.37
N GLY A 568 -23.14 -19.70 9.50
CA GLY A 568 -21.97 -19.56 8.64
C GLY A 568 -20.89 -18.63 9.23
N SER A 569 -19.87 -18.35 8.42
CA SER A 569 -18.75 -17.50 8.80
C SER A 569 -18.97 -16.08 8.29
N ILE A 570 -19.16 -15.14 9.21
CA ILE A 570 -19.23 -13.71 8.90
C ILE A 570 -17.91 -13.27 8.26
N GLN A 571 -17.99 -12.42 7.25
CA GLN A 571 -16.84 -11.73 6.63
C GLN A 571 -16.90 -10.22 6.89
N ASP A 572 -18.10 -9.63 6.80
CA ASP A 572 -18.33 -8.19 6.99
C ASP A 572 -19.80 -7.93 7.36
N ILE A 573 -20.07 -6.78 7.97
CA ILE A 573 -21.42 -6.35 8.38
C ILE A 573 -21.65 -4.89 8.00
N ALA A 574 -22.83 -4.58 7.46
CA ALA A 574 -23.31 -3.22 7.26
C ALA A 574 -24.73 -3.06 7.82
N TYR A 575 -25.10 -1.84 8.21
CA TYR A 575 -26.37 -1.56 8.87
C TYR A 575 -27.15 -0.42 8.23
N ASP A 576 -28.31 -0.77 7.66
CA ASP A 576 -29.30 0.20 7.22
C ASP A 576 -30.13 0.64 8.43
N TRP A 577 -29.84 1.85 8.91
CA TRP A 577 -30.46 2.41 10.11
C TRP A 577 -31.90 2.85 9.90
N GLN A 578 -32.29 3.22 8.67
CA GLN A 578 -33.65 3.67 8.36
C GLN A 578 -34.64 2.50 8.35
N ASN A 579 -34.26 1.40 7.69
CA ASN A 579 -35.09 0.21 7.59
C ASN A 579 -34.79 -0.82 8.70
N LYS A 580 -33.73 -0.59 9.49
CA LYS A 580 -33.24 -1.47 10.55
C LYS A 580 -32.87 -2.86 10.05
N LEU A 581 -32.07 -2.89 8.99
CA LEU A 581 -31.60 -4.12 8.35
C LEU A 581 -30.09 -4.28 8.56
N TYR A 582 -29.68 -5.45 9.05
CA TYR A 582 -28.26 -5.82 9.07
C TYR A 582 -27.95 -6.69 7.86
N TYR A 583 -27.01 -6.26 7.02
CA TYR A 583 -26.46 -7.05 5.92
C TYR A 583 -25.23 -7.81 6.40
N ILE A 584 -25.13 -9.09 6.04
CA ILE A 584 -24.06 -9.98 6.50
C ILE A 584 -23.44 -10.66 5.29
N ALA A 585 -22.20 -10.31 4.96
CA ALA A 585 -21.41 -11.03 3.97
C ALA A 585 -20.87 -12.34 4.60
N ALA A 586 -21.12 -13.48 3.95
CA ALA A 586 -20.79 -14.80 4.49
C ALA A 586 -20.13 -15.72 3.45
N ARG A 587 -19.11 -15.20 2.74
CA ARG A 587 -18.31 -15.89 1.71
C ARG A 587 -19.08 -16.32 0.47
N ASP A 588 -20.03 -17.25 0.59
CA ASP A 588 -20.87 -17.77 -0.50
C ASP A 588 -22.30 -17.22 -0.48
N GLU A 589 -22.69 -16.60 0.64
CA GLU A 589 -24.04 -16.12 0.87
C GLU A 589 -24.05 -14.66 1.34
N LEU A 590 -25.10 -13.92 0.98
CA LEU A 590 -25.45 -12.63 1.56
C LEU A 590 -26.77 -12.78 2.33
N TRP A 591 -26.74 -12.42 3.60
CA TRP A 591 -27.89 -12.51 4.50
C TRP A 591 -28.35 -11.12 4.94
N VAL A 592 -29.64 -11.01 5.24
CA VAL A 592 -30.25 -9.83 5.85
C VAL A 592 -30.96 -10.24 7.12
N TYR A 593 -30.67 -9.58 8.22
CA TYR A 593 -31.47 -9.66 9.44
C TYR A 593 -32.34 -8.41 9.56
N ASP A 594 -33.65 -8.60 9.55
CA ASP A 594 -34.65 -7.56 9.78
C ASP A 594 -34.97 -7.48 11.28
N VAL A 595 -34.65 -6.34 11.90
CA VAL A 595 -34.87 -6.14 13.33
C VAL A 595 -36.37 -6.00 13.65
N ASN A 596 -37.14 -5.39 12.76
CA ASN A 596 -38.58 -5.15 12.99
C ASN A 596 -39.36 -6.46 12.96
N GLU A 597 -38.96 -7.37 12.06
CA GLU A 597 -39.59 -8.69 11.91
C GLU A 597 -38.91 -9.78 12.77
N SER A 598 -37.72 -9.49 13.30
CA SER A 598 -36.85 -10.46 13.98
C SER A 598 -36.55 -11.69 13.10
N GLU A 599 -36.38 -11.47 11.80
CA GLU A 599 -36.22 -12.51 10.79
C GLU A 599 -34.85 -12.43 10.11
N LEU A 600 -34.19 -13.57 9.94
CA LEU A 600 -32.95 -13.72 9.19
C LEU A 600 -33.23 -14.40 7.84
N ARG A 601 -32.96 -13.70 6.73
CA ARG A 601 -33.22 -14.17 5.36
C ARG A 601 -31.95 -14.24 4.52
N ASN A 602 -31.79 -15.32 3.76
CA ASN A 602 -30.76 -15.42 2.73
C ASN A 602 -31.26 -14.74 1.46
N ILE A 603 -30.56 -13.72 0.97
CA ILE A 603 -30.94 -12.96 -0.23
C ILE A 603 -30.04 -13.27 -1.43
N SER A 604 -29.15 -14.26 -1.33
CA SER A 604 -28.19 -14.57 -2.39
C SER A 604 -28.84 -14.90 -3.73
N GLU A 605 -30.07 -15.40 -3.74
CA GLU A 605 -30.82 -15.69 -4.97
C GLU A 605 -31.25 -14.46 -5.76
N THR A 606 -31.29 -13.27 -5.15
CA THR A 606 -31.59 -12.02 -5.88
C THR A 606 -30.36 -11.41 -6.54
N ILE A 607 -29.17 -11.98 -6.28
CA ILE A 607 -27.89 -11.45 -6.74
C ILE A 607 -27.42 -12.23 -7.97
N PRO A 608 -27.00 -11.55 -9.05
CA PRO A 608 -26.39 -12.18 -10.22
C PRO A 608 -25.18 -13.04 -9.84
N ALA A 609 -25.14 -14.26 -10.40
CA ALA A 609 -23.96 -15.12 -10.31
C ALA A 609 -22.90 -14.67 -11.31
N ASP A 610 -21.64 -15.06 -11.07
CA ASP A 610 -20.57 -14.88 -12.05
C ASP A 610 -20.63 -15.91 -13.20
N GLN A 611 -19.69 -15.81 -14.14
CA GLN A 611 -19.62 -16.65 -15.33
C GLN A 611 -19.50 -18.16 -15.06
N ASN A 612 -19.20 -18.56 -13.81
CA ASN A 612 -19.11 -19.94 -13.36
C ASN A 612 -20.28 -20.35 -12.45
N GLY A 613 -21.30 -19.51 -12.34
CA GLY A 613 -22.46 -19.73 -11.46
C GLY A 613 -22.15 -19.50 -9.98
N ASN A 614 -21.00 -18.90 -9.64
CA ASN A 614 -20.62 -18.64 -8.26
C ASN A 614 -21.14 -17.30 -7.77
N LYS A 615 -21.42 -17.22 -6.46
CA LYS A 615 -21.74 -15.97 -5.75
C LYS A 615 -20.76 -15.87 -4.59
N ARG A 616 -20.01 -14.77 -4.53
CA ARG A 616 -18.98 -14.54 -3.51
C ARG A 616 -19.16 -13.19 -2.86
N PHE A 617 -19.00 -13.15 -1.53
CA PHE A 617 -19.19 -11.98 -0.68
C PHE A 617 -18.11 -11.94 0.41
N SER A 618 -17.16 -11.04 0.26
CA SER A 618 -16.13 -10.74 1.27
C SER A 618 -16.44 -9.46 2.03
N SER A 619 -17.18 -8.53 1.44
CA SER A 619 -17.49 -7.24 2.07
C SER A 619 -18.84 -6.68 1.62
N VAL A 620 -19.47 -5.90 2.49
CA VAL A 620 -20.75 -5.23 2.25
C VAL A 620 -20.72 -3.84 2.87
N ALA A 621 -21.30 -2.85 2.20
CA ALA A 621 -21.43 -1.49 2.70
C ALA A 621 -22.80 -0.92 2.34
N VAL A 622 -23.33 -0.07 3.21
CA VAL A 622 -24.50 0.75 2.93
C VAL A 622 -24.08 2.20 2.75
N ASP A 623 -24.80 2.95 1.93
CA ASP A 623 -24.67 4.40 1.91
C ASP A 623 -25.25 4.97 3.21
N PRO A 624 -24.47 5.74 4.00
CA PRO A 624 -24.93 6.21 5.30
C PRO A 624 -26.04 7.27 5.21
N VAL A 625 -26.17 7.96 4.07
CA VAL A 625 -27.21 8.99 3.83
C VAL A 625 -28.48 8.34 3.28
N GLU A 626 -28.33 7.38 2.37
CA GLU A 626 -29.43 6.66 1.71
C GLU A 626 -29.22 5.15 1.82
N PRO A 627 -29.51 4.57 3.00
CA PRO A 627 -29.10 3.21 3.32
C PRO A 627 -29.84 2.11 2.54
N GLN A 628 -30.86 2.45 1.75
CA GLN A 628 -31.40 1.57 0.73
C GLN A 628 -30.39 1.26 -0.40
N ILE A 629 -29.34 2.06 -0.54
CA ILE A 629 -28.24 1.81 -1.47
C ILE A 629 -27.22 0.92 -0.76
N VAL A 630 -27.05 -0.29 -1.30
CA VAL A 630 -26.19 -1.33 -0.71
C VAL A 630 -25.19 -1.79 -1.75
N TYR A 631 -23.92 -1.83 -1.39
CA TYR A 631 -22.84 -2.38 -2.19
C TYR A 631 -22.40 -3.71 -1.60
N ALA A 632 -22.20 -4.72 -2.46
CA ALA A 632 -21.66 -6.01 -2.06
C ALA A 632 -20.53 -6.41 -3.01
N VAL A 633 -19.41 -6.86 -2.43
CA VAL A 633 -18.23 -7.27 -3.19
C VAL A 633 -17.71 -8.62 -2.73
N GLY A 634 -17.02 -9.32 -3.63
CA GLY A 634 -16.38 -10.58 -3.31
C GLY A 634 -16.05 -11.38 -4.58
N PRO A 635 -14.78 -11.77 -4.79
CA PRO A 635 -14.40 -12.59 -5.93
C PRO A 635 -14.17 -14.06 -5.53
N ALA A 636 -14.15 -14.94 -6.53
CA ALA A 636 -13.57 -16.27 -6.36
C ALA A 636 -12.04 -16.16 -6.54
N ASN A 637 -11.26 -16.62 -5.57
CA ASN A 637 -9.79 -16.43 -5.47
C ASN A 637 -8.96 -17.25 -6.49
N VAL A 638 -9.40 -17.34 -7.75
CA VAL A 638 -8.81 -18.22 -8.78
C VAL A 638 -8.91 -17.64 -10.19
N TYR A 639 -9.83 -16.71 -10.44
CA TYR A 639 -10.10 -16.16 -11.77
C TYR A 639 -10.70 -14.76 -11.71
N ASN A 640 -10.75 -14.10 -12.85
CA ASN A 640 -11.32 -12.77 -12.98
C ASN A 640 -12.85 -12.85 -13.02
N SER A 641 -13.51 -12.66 -11.87
CA SER A 641 -14.96 -12.79 -11.73
C SER A 641 -15.71 -11.67 -12.47
N THR A 642 -16.71 -12.02 -13.27
CA THR A 642 -17.51 -11.04 -14.03
C THR A 642 -18.44 -10.19 -13.16
N THR A 643 -18.68 -10.58 -11.92
CA THR A 643 -19.60 -9.86 -11.02
C THR A 643 -18.94 -9.38 -9.74
N ALA A 644 -17.63 -9.12 -9.69
CA ALA A 644 -16.92 -8.81 -8.44
C ALA A 644 -17.56 -7.69 -7.57
N VAL A 645 -18.18 -6.67 -8.18
CA VAL A 645 -18.90 -5.58 -7.51
C VAL A 645 -20.37 -5.52 -7.95
N LYS A 646 -21.27 -5.49 -6.97
CA LYS A 646 -22.72 -5.34 -7.18
C LYS A 646 -23.28 -4.20 -6.34
N ARG A 647 -24.36 -3.57 -6.81
CA ARG A 647 -25.10 -2.52 -6.10
C ARG A 647 -26.61 -2.75 -6.14
N SER A 648 -27.27 -2.64 -5.00
CA SER A 648 -28.71 -2.49 -4.89
C SER A 648 -29.06 -1.03 -4.59
N VAL A 649 -30.22 -0.58 -5.07
CA VAL A 649 -30.80 0.75 -4.78
C VAL A 649 -32.17 0.63 -4.11
N ASP A 650 -32.54 -0.58 -3.70
CA ASP A 650 -33.85 -0.97 -3.18
C ASP A 650 -33.71 -1.93 -1.98
N ALA A 651 -32.69 -1.69 -1.14
CA ALA A 651 -32.42 -2.42 0.10
C ALA A 651 -32.22 -3.94 -0.10
N GLY A 652 -31.63 -4.33 -1.23
CA GLY A 652 -31.26 -5.71 -1.57
C GLY A 652 -32.34 -6.52 -2.29
N ALA A 653 -33.45 -5.89 -2.70
CA ALA A 653 -34.51 -6.56 -3.46
C ALA A 653 -34.06 -6.90 -4.89
N SER A 654 -33.29 -6.01 -5.53
CA SER A 654 -32.66 -6.23 -6.83
C SER A 654 -31.22 -5.67 -6.87
N TRP A 655 -30.42 -6.17 -7.81
CA TRP A 655 -28.99 -5.86 -7.89
C TRP A 655 -28.54 -5.56 -9.31
N GLN A 656 -27.65 -4.58 -9.42
CA GLN A 656 -26.95 -4.16 -10.63
C GLN A 656 -25.49 -4.60 -10.53
N VAL A 657 -24.94 -5.13 -11.62
CA VAL A 657 -23.51 -5.47 -11.69
C VAL A 657 -22.72 -4.22 -12.12
N LEU A 658 -21.69 -3.86 -11.35
CA LEU A 658 -20.83 -2.71 -11.62
C LEU A 658 -19.48 -3.11 -12.23
N THR A 659 -18.99 -4.33 -11.97
CA THR A 659 -17.80 -4.84 -12.66
C THR A 659 -18.10 -4.98 -14.15
N ARG A 660 -17.26 -4.38 -15.01
CA ARG A 660 -17.42 -4.47 -16.46
C ARG A 660 -17.19 -5.90 -16.93
N ASN A 661 -18.11 -6.39 -17.75
CA ASN A 661 -18.10 -7.76 -18.24
C ASN A 661 -18.77 -7.89 -19.61
N LEU A 662 -18.49 -9.01 -20.26
CA LEU A 662 -19.16 -9.50 -21.46
C LEU A 662 -19.51 -10.96 -21.18
N GLU A 663 -20.81 -11.29 -21.10
CA GLU A 663 -21.26 -12.68 -20.93
C GLU A 663 -22.05 -13.08 -22.18
N ASP A 664 -21.62 -14.16 -22.83
CA ASP A 664 -22.12 -14.59 -24.16
C ASP A 664 -22.08 -13.50 -25.25
N GLY A 665 -21.21 -12.50 -25.09
CA GLY A 665 -21.08 -11.36 -26.01
C GLY A 665 -22.01 -10.17 -25.72
N GLU A 666 -22.80 -10.22 -24.64
CA GLU A 666 -23.67 -9.11 -24.20
C GLU A 666 -23.22 -8.58 -22.83
N ALA A 667 -23.30 -7.27 -22.61
CA ALA A 667 -22.91 -6.65 -21.33
C ALA A 667 -24.02 -6.86 -20.28
N GLN A 668 -23.71 -7.53 -19.16
CA GLN A 668 -24.60 -7.62 -17.99
C GLN A 668 -24.41 -6.43 -17.04
N SER A 669 -23.25 -5.79 -17.10
CA SER A 669 -22.95 -4.60 -16.32
C SER A 669 -23.76 -3.40 -16.79
N ILE A 670 -24.17 -2.56 -15.84
CA ILE A 670 -24.72 -1.23 -16.17
C ILE A 670 -23.62 -0.24 -16.60
N ILE A 671 -22.35 -0.60 -16.40
CA ILE A 671 -21.19 0.18 -16.85
C ILE A 671 -20.72 -0.42 -18.17
N THR A 672 -20.83 0.36 -19.24
CA THR A 672 -20.55 -0.09 -20.60
C THR A 672 -19.33 0.59 -21.23
N SER A 673 -18.90 1.73 -20.70
CA SER A 673 -17.78 2.58 -21.15
C SER A 673 -16.76 2.83 -20.03
N GLY A 674 -15.65 3.52 -20.35
CA GLY A 674 -14.67 4.02 -19.38
C GLY A 674 -13.65 2.98 -18.90
N LEU A 675 -13.10 3.17 -17.69
CA LEU A 675 -12.06 2.31 -17.12
C LEU A 675 -12.58 0.94 -16.63
N ASP A 676 -11.75 -0.09 -16.74
CA ASP A 676 -12.02 -1.45 -16.27
C ASP A 676 -11.68 -1.64 -14.77
N GLY A 677 -12.47 -0.99 -13.92
CA GLY A 677 -12.27 -0.97 -12.47
C GLY A 677 -13.04 -2.04 -11.68
N GLY A 678 -12.69 -2.18 -10.40
CA GLY A 678 -13.43 -3.02 -9.45
C GLY A 678 -13.33 -4.52 -9.70
N ARG A 679 -12.33 -4.99 -10.46
CA ARG A 679 -12.02 -6.41 -10.59
C ARG A 679 -11.45 -6.95 -9.29
N GLU A 680 -11.75 -8.21 -8.99
CA GLU A 680 -11.32 -8.88 -7.76
C GLU A 680 -11.56 -8.05 -6.48
N ALA A 681 -12.68 -7.33 -6.40
CA ALA A 681 -13.01 -6.48 -5.27
C ALA A 681 -13.16 -7.28 -3.97
N THR A 682 -12.32 -6.99 -2.98
CA THR A 682 -12.27 -7.68 -1.68
C THR A 682 -12.90 -6.88 -0.55
N ALA A 683 -12.88 -5.55 -0.64
CA ALA A 683 -13.42 -4.64 0.37
C ALA A 683 -14.18 -3.48 -0.28
N VAL A 684 -15.28 -3.05 0.34
CA VAL A 684 -16.03 -1.85 -0.08
C VAL A 684 -16.42 -0.99 1.11
N ARG A 685 -16.27 0.34 0.99
CA ARG A 685 -16.77 1.33 1.97
C ARG A 685 -17.35 2.53 1.25
N VAL A 686 -18.42 3.11 1.80
CA VAL A 686 -19.02 4.34 1.25
C VAL A 686 -18.49 5.53 2.04
N HIS A 687 -17.94 6.51 1.33
CA HIS A 687 -17.48 7.74 1.94
C HIS A 687 -18.69 8.54 2.45
N PRO A 688 -18.81 8.85 3.75
CA PRO A 688 -20.06 9.34 4.34
C PRO A 688 -20.51 10.72 3.86
N VAL A 689 -19.59 11.57 3.38
CA VAL A 689 -19.93 12.90 2.82
C VAL A 689 -20.14 12.87 1.31
N THR A 690 -19.14 12.43 0.55
CA THR A 690 -19.20 12.41 -0.92
C THR A 690 -20.07 11.28 -1.49
N ARG A 691 -20.41 10.28 -0.66
CA ARG A 691 -21.20 9.09 -1.02
C ARG A 691 -20.56 8.19 -2.10
N TYR A 692 -19.30 8.43 -2.46
CA TYR A 692 -18.57 7.54 -3.34
C TYR A 692 -18.31 6.20 -2.65
N ALA A 693 -18.52 5.10 -3.37
CA ALA A 693 -18.12 3.78 -2.92
C ALA A 693 -16.65 3.53 -3.30
N TYR A 694 -15.79 3.37 -2.30
CA TYR A 694 -14.38 3.03 -2.44
C TYR A 694 -14.24 1.51 -2.39
N VAL A 695 -13.47 0.96 -3.32
CA VAL A 695 -13.32 -0.47 -3.55
C VAL A 695 -11.84 -0.83 -3.54
N GLY A 696 -11.47 -1.68 -2.57
CA GLY A 696 -10.17 -2.35 -2.53
C GLY A 696 -10.23 -3.67 -3.28
N THR A 697 -9.13 -4.06 -3.93
CA THR A 697 -9.09 -5.25 -4.77
C THR A 697 -7.91 -6.17 -4.47
N GLY A 698 -8.01 -7.41 -4.94
CA GLY A 698 -6.95 -8.41 -4.93
C GLY A 698 -5.96 -8.21 -6.07
N CYS A 699 -5.10 -7.19 -5.98
CA CYS A 699 -4.02 -6.89 -6.93
C CYS A 699 -4.44 -6.13 -8.23
N PHE A 700 -5.65 -5.58 -8.29
CA PHE A 700 -6.11 -4.70 -9.38
C PHE A 700 -6.10 -3.22 -8.98
N GLY A 701 -5.52 -2.89 -7.82
CA GLY A 701 -5.44 -1.55 -7.26
C GLY A 701 -6.69 -1.09 -6.50
N MET A 702 -6.80 0.21 -6.27
CA MET A 702 -7.94 0.83 -5.60
C MET A 702 -8.79 1.65 -6.56
N TRP A 703 -10.11 1.61 -6.36
CA TRP A 703 -11.09 2.23 -7.24
C TRP A 703 -12.17 2.92 -6.43
N LYS A 704 -12.87 3.85 -7.06
CA LYS A 704 -14.12 4.39 -6.51
C LYS A 704 -15.16 4.59 -7.61
N ILE A 705 -16.41 4.65 -7.20
CA ILE A 705 -17.56 4.86 -8.09
C ILE A 705 -18.62 5.73 -7.42
N ALA A 706 -19.25 6.59 -8.22
CA ALA A 706 -20.27 7.53 -7.77
C ALA A 706 -21.58 6.84 -7.32
N PRO A 707 -22.38 7.49 -6.45
CA PRO A 707 -23.72 7.02 -6.09
C PRO A 707 -24.72 7.09 -7.27
N PRO A 708 -25.87 6.40 -7.22
CA PRO A 708 -26.86 6.35 -8.30
C PRO A 708 -27.51 7.70 -8.67
N ASP A 709 -27.78 8.56 -7.68
CA ASP A 709 -28.52 9.83 -7.87
C ASP A 709 -27.58 11.03 -8.10
N HIS A 710 -26.45 10.78 -8.76
CA HIS A 710 -25.46 11.80 -9.07
C HIS A 710 -26.01 12.78 -10.12
N ALA A 711 -26.68 13.85 -9.67
CA ALA A 711 -27.25 14.88 -10.54
C ALA A 711 -26.16 15.58 -11.38
N GLU A 712 -26.37 15.62 -12.70
CA GLU A 712 -25.44 16.14 -13.73
C GLU A 712 -24.95 17.58 -13.48
N ASP A 713 -25.69 18.39 -12.73
CA ASP A 713 -25.52 19.84 -12.75
C ASP A 713 -24.29 20.35 -11.99
N ASP A 714 -23.62 19.51 -11.19
CA ASP A 714 -22.71 20.01 -10.15
C ASP A 714 -21.31 19.36 -10.06
N TYR A 715 -21.07 18.19 -10.67
CA TYR A 715 -19.80 17.46 -10.46
C TYR A 715 -18.89 17.36 -11.70
N GLY A 716 -19.37 17.75 -12.88
CA GLY A 716 -18.53 18.01 -14.07
C GLY A 716 -18.09 19.47 -14.23
N LYS A 717 -18.61 20.36 -13.36
CA LYS A 717 -18.25 21.77 -13.36
C LYS A 717 -17.04 22.01 -12.46
N PRO A 718 -16.17 22.98 -12.79
CA PRO A 718 -15.09 23.37 -11.91
C PRO A 718 -15.62 23.62 -10.49
N ALA A 719 -14.95 23.04 -9.50
CA ALA A 719 -15.32 23.21 -8.11
C ALA A 719 -15.35 24.71 -7.77
N LEU A 720 -16.50 25.16 -7.27
CA LEU A 720 -16.64 26.47 -6.62
C LEU A 720 -16.82 26.22 -5.14
N LEU A 721 -15.87 26.70 -4.37
CA LEU A 721 -15.99 26.76 -2.93
C LEU A 721 -16.60 28.10 -2.57
N GLY A 722 -17.46 28.10 -1.56
CA GLY A 722 -17.83 29.34 -0.95
C GLY A 722 -18.26 29.17 0.48
N TYR A 723 -18.10 30.27 1.18
CA TYR A 723 -18.12 30.32 2.62
C TYR A 723 -18.98 31.52 3.00
N ALA A 724 -19.98 31.28 3.84
CA ALA A 724 -20.81 32.34 4.39
C ALA A 724 -20.18 32.89 5.66
N GLY A 725 -20.31 34.19 5.91
CA GLY A 725 -19.92 34.83 7.16
C GLY A 725 -20.91 35.92 7.57
N ASN A 726 -20.62 36.60 8.67
CA ASN A 726 -21.50 37.62 9.23
C ASN A 726 -21.49 38.91 8.36
N GLY A 727 -22.50 39.06 7.51
CA GLY A 727 -22.64 40.19 6.59
C GLY A 727 -21.84 40.09 5.29
N GLU A 728 -21.27 38.91 4.97
CA GLU A 728 -20.48 38.70 3.76
C GLU A 728 -20.44 37.23 3.32
N THR A 729 -20.01 36.98 2.08
CA THR A 729 -19.68 35.64 1.57
C THR A 729 -18.40 35.66 0.76
N THR A 730 -17.53 34.68 0.94
CA THR A 730 -16.30 34.53 0.14
C THR A 730 -16.41 33.34 -0.80
N LEU A 731 -16.07 33.54 -2.06
CA LEU A 731 -15.98 32.54 -3.12
C LEU A 731 -14.52 32.24 -3.43
N ARG A 732 -14.18 30.97 -3.66
CA ARG A 732 -12.86 30.53 -4.13
C ARG A 732 -13.01 29.47 -5.22
N TRP A 733 -12.18 29.56 -6.25
CA TRP A 733 -12.19 28.61 -7.36
C TRP A 733 -10.77 28.40 -7.88
N PHE A 734 -10.54 27.31 -8.61
CA PHE A 734 -9.26 27.08 -9.29
C PHE A 734 -9.31 27.70 -10.70
N GLY A 735 -8.18 28.22 -11.18
CA GLY A 735 -8.02 28.48 -12.61
C GLY A 735 -7.90 27.16 -13.37
N ASN A 736 -8.41 27.08 -14.60
CA ASN A 736 -8.50 25.84 -15.40
C ASN A 736 -7.15 25.32 -15.96
N GLY A 737 -6.04 25.61 -15.28
CA GLY A 737 -4.69 25.48 -15.85
C GLY A 737 -4.07 24.07 -15.84
N ARG A 738 -4.72 23.00 -15.37
CA ARG A 738 -4.06 21.67 -15.30
C ARG A 738 -4.87 20.52 -15.87
N THR A 739 -6.15 20.42 -15.55
CA THR A 739 -7.00 19.30 -16.02
C THR A 739 -7.32 19.39 -17.51
N ASP A 740 -7.48 20.61 -18.03
CA ASP A 740 -7.71 20.85 -19.47
C ASP A 740 -6.39 20.96 -20.25
N LEU A 741 -5.24 21.18 -19.60
CA LEU A 741 -3.93 21.28 -20.24
C LEU A 741 -3.24 19.91 -20.41
N LEU A 742 -3.39 18.98 -19.45
CA LEU A 742 -2.90 17.60 -19.61
C LEU A 742 -3.67 16.87 -20.72
N LYS A 743 -5.02 16.91 -20.65
CA LYS A 743 -5.91 16.26 -21.63
C LYS A 743 -5.74 16.81 -23.05
N LEU A 744 -5.30 18.07 -23.19
CA LEU A 744 -5.14 18.74 -24.49
C LEU A 744 -3.67 18.78 -24.96
N ALA A 745 -2.67 18.71 -24.06
CA ALA A 745 -1.26 18.54 -24.42
C ALA A 745 -1.00 17.14 -24.99
N GLN A 746 -1.60 16.11 -24.40
CA GLN A 746 -1.59 14.73 -24.90
C GLN A 746 -2.25 14.63 -26.30
N PHE A 747 -3.29 15.44 -26.57
CA PHE A 747 -3.97 15.44 -27.87
C PHE A 747 -3.29 16.33 -28.93
N ALA A 748 -2.59 17.40 -28.53
CA ALA A 748 -1.92 18.34 -29.43
C ALA A 748 -0.55 17.84 -29.93
N GLN A 749 0.10 16.92 -29.22
CA GLN A 749 1.40 16.35 -29.60
C GLN A 749 1.29 15.34 -30.76
N ALA A 750 0.11 14.72 -30.94
CA ALA A 750 -0.16 13.72 -31.98
C ALA A 750 -0.38 14.27 -33.41
N TYR A 751 -0.41 15.61 -33.62
CA TYR A 751 -0.81 16.20 -34.91
C TYR A 751 0.26 17.05 -35.61
N ALA A 752 1.53 16.96 -35.22
CA ALA A 752 2.60 17.80 -35.79
C ALA A 752 3.23 17.27 -37.11
N ASP A 753 2.54 16.43 -37.89
CA ASP A 753 2.99 16.01 -39.23
C ASP A 753 1.92 16.35 -40.31
N PRO A 754 2.24 17.18 -41.33
CA PRO A 754 1.32 17.54 -42.42
C PRO A 754 0.91 16.38 -43.35
N GLY A 755 1.39 15.15 -43.13
CA GLY A 755 1.20 14.00 -44.02
C GLY A 755 -0.01 13.09 -43.79
N ILE A 756 -0.77 13.25 -42.68
CA ILE A 756 -1.76 12.25 -42.27
C ILE A 756 -3.19 12.67 -42.66
N THR A 757 -3.86 11.91 -43.53
CA THR A 757 -5.20 12.23 -44.08
C THR A 757 -6.38 11.52 -43.41
N SER A 758 -6.13 10.63 -42.45
CA SER A 758 -7.17 10.02 -41.59
C SER A 758 -6.52 9.30 -40.41
N VAL A 759 -6.91 9.63 -39.18
CA VAL A 759 -6.59 8.87 -37.97
C VAL A 759 -7.91 8.46 -37.33
N ASP A 760 -8.10 7.17 -37.07
CA ASP A 760 -9.14 6.68 -36.16
C ASP A 760 -8.71 7.07 -34.74
N LEU A 761 -8.98 8.32 -34.35
CA LEU A 761 -8.76 8.79 -32.99
C LEU A 761 -9.89 8.27 -32.11
N TYR A 762 -9.52 7.52 -31.08
CA TYR A 762 -10.40 7.15 -29.98
C TYR A 762 -10.18 8.15 -28.82
N ASP A 763 -11.14 8.30 -27.92
CA ASP A 763 -10.92 9.09 -26.69
C ASP A 763 -9.87 8.44 -25.77
N LEU A 764 -9.51 9.14 -24.68
CA LEU A 764 -8.53 8.68 -23.69
C LEU A 764 -8.87 7.29 -23.09
N ASP A 765 -10.15 6.92 -23.13
CA ASP A 765 -10.68 5.65 -22.62
C ASP A 765 -10.77 4.56 -23.71
N GLY A 766 -10.55 4.95 -24.97
CA GLY A 766 -10.41 4.06 -26.12
C GLY A 766 -11.71 3.44 -26.60
N ASP A 767 -12.88 3.97 -26.24
CA ASP A 767 -14.18 3.30 -26.44
C ASP A 767 -15.09 3.95 -27.49
N ARG A 768 -14.75 5.15 -27.98
CA ARG A 768 -15.49 5.85 -29.04
C ARG A 768 -14.60 6.55 -30.06
N SER A 769 -15.00 6.52 -31.34
CA SER A 769 -14.38 7.29 -32.42
C SER A 769 -14.72 8.80 -32.40
N VAL A 770 -13.70 9.64 -32.55
CA VAL A 770 -13.79 11.11 -32.60
C VAL A 770 -14.10 11.58 -34.03
N ASN A 771 -15.08 12.47 -34.24
CA ASN A 771 -15.52 12.88 -35.58
C ASN A 771 -15.13 14.34 -35.95
N SER A 772 -15.31 14.70 -37.23
CA SER A 772 -14.90 16.01 -37.77
C SER A 772 -15.57 17.25 -37.15
N VAL A 773 -16.69 17.10 -36.45
CA VAL A 773 -17.34 18.19 -35.71
C VAL A 773 -16.59 18.47 -34.41
N ASP A 774 -16.09 17.42 -33.75
CA ASP A 774 -15.29 17.48 -32.52
C ASP A 774 -13.93 18.17 -32.77
N LEU A 775 -13.32 17.96 -33.94
CA LEU A 775 -12.06 18.60 -34.36
C LEU A 775 -12.19 20.10 -34.72
N SER A 776 -13.35 20.55 -35.23
CA SER A 776 -13.56 21.94 -35.66
C SER A 776 -13.74 22.93 -34.51
N LEU A 777 -14.22 22.45 -33.35
CA LEU A 777 -14.36 23.25 -32.13
C LEU A 777 -13.01 23.47 -31.42
N VAL A 778 -12.06 22.55 -31.60
CA VAL A 778 -10.74 22.57 -30.94
C VAL A 778 -9.73 23.41 -31.73
N THR A 779 -9.73 23.35 -33.06
CA THR A 779 -8.72 24.05 -33.89
C THR A 779 -8.90 25.57 -33.98
N ASP A 780 -10.13 26.10 -33.93
CA ASP A 780 -10.39 27.55 -33.97
C ASP A 780 -10.05 28.27 -32.64
N HIS A 781 -9.92 27.53 -31.53
CA HIS A 781 -9.60 28.07 -30.19
C HIS A 781 -8.10 28.08 -29.87
N VAL A 782 -7.30 27.17 -30.46
CA VAL A 782 -5.92 26.92 -30.03
C VAL A 782 -4.90 27.93 -30.57
N PHE A 783 -5.07 28.49 -31.77
CA PHE A 783 -4.03 29.34 -32.38
C PHE A 783 -4.13 30.85 -32.11
N LYS A 784 -5.22 31.34 -31.50
CA LYS A 784 -5.38 32.77 -31.18
C LYS A 784 -4.98 33.15 -29.75
N ASP A 785 -4.93 32.19 -28.84
CA ASP A 785 -4.86 32.47 -27.39
C ASP A 785 -3.48 32.22 -26.75
N SER A 786 -2.58 31.47 -27.39
CA SER A 786 -1.26 31.11 -26.80
C SER A 786 -0.27 32.27 -26.62
N ALA A 787 -0.59 33.48 -27.09
CA ALA A 787 0.31 34.63 -27.01
C ALA A 787 0.03 35.59 -25.83
N ASN A 788 -1.09 35.50 -25.09
CA ASN A 788 -1.43 36.47 -24.02
C ASN A 788 -2.52 35.96 -23.06
N MET A 789 -2.28 35.28 -21.92
CA MET A 789 -3.42 34.94 -21.04
C MET A 789 -3.14 35.00 -19.52
N SER A 790 -3.80 35.95 -18.85
CA SER A 790 -4.33 35.82 -17.49
C SER A 790 -5.84 35.59 -17.61
N ASP A 791 -6.37 34.48 -17.06
CA ASP A 791 -7.81 34.21 -17.07
C ASP A 791 -8.61 35.36 -16.39
N VAL A 792 -9.79 35.68 -16.92
CA VAL A 792 -10.75 36.63 -16.33
C VAL A 792 -12.06 35.92 -16.03
N PHE A 793 -12.55 36.09 -14.80
CA PHE A 793 -13.73 35.41 -14.25
C PHE A 793 -14.84 36.41 -13.97
N GLU A 794 -16.03 36.14 -14.46
CA GLU A 794 -17.27 36.85 -14.14
C GLU A 794 -17.99 36.16 -12.99
N ILE A 795 -18.24 36.88 -11.89
CA ILE A 795 -18.96 36.36 -10.73
C ILE A 795 -20.43 36.78 -10.82
N TYR A 796 -21.32 35.82 -10.74
CA TYR A 796 -22.77 36.04 -10.79
C TYR A 796 -23.43 35.65 -9.47
N ARG A 797 -24.43 36.43 -9.05
CA ARG A 797 -25.27 36.17 -7.87
C ARG A 797 -26.74 36.24 -8.21
N GLN A 798 -27.55 35.42 -7.56
CA GLN A 798 -29.01 35.48 -7.57
C GLN A 798 -29.53 35.50 -6.14
N GLY A 799 -30.30 36.52 -5.77
CA GLY A 799 -30.92 36.64 -4.45
C GLY A 799 -32.17 35.78 -4.27
N GLU A 800 -32.58 35.59 -3.03
CA GLU A 800 -33.81 34.88 -2.67
C GLU A 800 -35.04 35.52 -3.33
N GLY A 801 -35.80 34.73 -4.09
CA GLY A 801 -36.98 35.20 -4.83
C GLY A 801 -36.70 35.90 -6.17
N GLU A 802 -35.44 36.07 -6.57
CA GLU A 802 -35.08 36.64 -7.88
C GLU A 802 -35.15 35.58 -9.00
N SER A 803 -35.59 35.96 -10.20
CA SER A 803 -35.72 35.05 -11.35
C SER A 803 -34.39 34.71 -12.02
N ASP A 804 -33.40 35.61 -12.01
CA ASP A 804 -32.20 35.53 -12.83
C ASP A 804 -30.91 35.87 -12.06
N PHE A 805 -29.78 35.30 -12.49
CA PHE A 805 -28.44 35.66 -12.00
C PHE A 805 -28.00 37.03 -12.54
N LYS A 806 -27.48 37.88 -11.65
CA LYS A 806 -26.91 39.19 -11.96
C LYS A 806 -25.38 39.13 -11.86
N LEU A 807 -24.70 39.72 -12.83
CA LEU A 807 -23.23 39.90 -12.77
C LEU A 807 -22.89 40.88 -11.64
N LEU A 808 -22.02 40.45 -10.73
CA LEU A 808 -21.48 41.30 -9.66
C LEU A 808 -20.23 42.04 -10.12
N THR A 809 -19.25 41.29 -10.65
CA THR A 809 -17.96 41.84 -11.08
C THR A 809 -17.23 40.87 -12.01
N SER A 810 -16.13 41.36 -12.61
CA SER A 810 -15.14 40.56 -13.33
C SER A 810 -13.77 40.73 -12.67
N THR A 811 -13.04 39.64 -12.48
CA THR A 811 -11.75 39.65 -11.79
C THR A 811 -10.76 38.66 -12.40
N SER A 812 -9.47 38.93 -12.28
CA SER A 812 -8.40 37.96 -12.61
C SER A 812 -7.93 37.17 -11.38
N ASN A 813 -8.44 37.47 -10.20
CA ASN A 813 -8.16 36.72 -8.98
C ASN A 813 -9.02 35.46 -8.92
N THR A 814 -8.56 34.43 -8.21
CA THR A 814 -9.28 33.17 -7.98
C THR A 814 -10.13 33.18 -6.70
N THR A 815 -10.31 34.37 -6.12
CA THR A 815 -11.08 34.59 -4.90
C THR A 815 -11.87 35.90 -5.02
N TYR A 816 -13.06 35.93 -4.41
CA TYR A 816 -13.91 37.12 -4.37
C TYR A 816 -14.77 37.13 -3.10
N THR A 817 -14.84 38.27 -2.42
CA THR A 817 -15.71 38.46 -1.25
C THR A 817 -16.84 39.42 -1.61
N ASP A 818 -18.08 38.96 -1.41
CA ASP A 818 -19.30 39.73 -1.57
C ASP A 818 -19.77 40.25 -0.20
N THR A 819 -19.72 41.56 -0.01
CA THR A 819 -20.19 42.25 1.21
C THR A 819 -21.58 42.88 1.04
N ASP A 820 -22.17 42.79 -0.16
CA ASP A 820 -23.47 43.39 -0.48
C ASP A 820 -24.61 42.36 -0.29
N VAL A 821 -24.58 41.66 0.85
CA VAL A 821 -25.50 40.58 1.22
C VAL A 821 -26.14 40.87 2.58
N GLU A 822 -27.38 40.41 2.76
CA GLU A 822 -28.11 40.53 4.03
C GLU A 822 -28.09 39.19 4.78
N ASN A 823 -27.85 39.25 6.09
CA ASN A 823 -27.91 38.06 6.94
C ASN A 823 -29.32 37.43 6.92
N ASN A 824 -29.36 36.10 6.96
CA ASN A 824 -30.57 35.27 6.93
C ASN A 824 -31.36 35.33 5.61
N HIS A 825 -30.76 35.81 4.52
CA HIS A 825 -31.30 35.68 3.16
C HIS A 825 -30.37 34.80 2.30
N SER A 826 -30.93 33.87 1.54
CA SER A 826 -30.12 32.95 0.73
C SER A 826 -29.67 33.57 -0.60
N TYR A 827 -28.42 33.33 -0.98
CA TYR A 827 -27.84 33.79 -2.25
C TYR A 827 -27.22 32.63 -3.01
N ARG A 828 -27.52 32.51 -4.30
CA ARG A 828 -26.87 31.54 -5.19
C ARG A 828 -25.76 32.20 -5.99
N TYR A 829 -24.61 31.56 -6.08
CA TYR A 829 -23.44 32.03 -6.81
C TYR A 829 -23.00 31.07 -7.92
N LYS A 830 -22.42 31.64 -8.97
CA LYS A 830 -21.62 30.92 -9.96
C LYS A 830 -20.50 31.82 -10.47
N VAL A 831 -19.41 31.21 -10.88
CA VAL A 831 -18.29 31.90 -11.52
C VAL A 831 -18.19 31.42 -12.96
N VAL A 832 -18.11 32.33 -13.91
CA VAL A 832 -17.95 32.02 -15.33
C VAL A 832 -16.56 32.44 -15.75
N ASN A 833 -15.76 31.50 -16.23
CA ASN A 833 -14.52 31.89 -16.91
C ASN A 833 -14.92 32.49 -18.27
N THR A 834 -14.66 33.79 -18.44
CA THR A 834 -15.09 34.55 -19.63
C THR A 834 -14.46 34.03 -20.92
N ARG A 835 -13.32 33.33 -20.82
CA ARG A 835 -12.64 32.71 -21.95
C ARG A 835 -13.30 31.42 -22.38
N THR A 836 -13.50 30.49 -21.44
CA THR A 836 -14.03 29.16 -21.75
C THR A 836 -15.56 29.15 -21.86
N GLY A 837 -16.23 30.18 -21.34
CA GLY A 837 -17.69 30.23 -21.22
C GLY A 837 -18.27 29.20 -20.24
N LYS A 838 -17.42 28.37 -19.60
CA LYS A 838 -17.85 27.36 -18.62
C LYS A 838 -18.16 28.05 -17.29
N ASP A 839 -19.34 27.72 -16.73
CA ASP A 839 -19.66 28.10 -15.36
C ASP A 839 -19.20 27.05 -14.37
N SER A 840 -18.85 27.50 -13.17
CA SER A 840 -18.53 26.66 -12.05
C SER A 840 -19.77 25.94 -11.51
N LYS A 841 -19.56 24.99 -10.60
CA LYS A 841 -20.61 24.50 -9.72
C LYS A 841 -21.37 25.68 -9.11
N ARG A 842 -22.68 25.57 -8.98
CA ARG A 842 -23.46 26.60 -8.27
C ARG A 842 -23.38 26.31 -6.80
N ILE A 843 -23.26 27.35 -6.00
CA ILE A 843 -23.34 27.20 -4.55
C ILE A 843 -24.42 28.12 -4.01
N THR A 844 -25.15 27.63 -3.02
CA THR A 844 -26.09 28.45 -2.25
C THR A 844 -25.45 28.76 -0.92
N LEU A 845 -25.30 30.04 -0.61
CA LEU A 845 -24.75 30.52 0.65
C LEU A 845 -25.83 31.30 1.38
N LEU A 846 -25.91 31.10 2.69
CA LEU A 846 -26.78 31.84 3.60
C LEU A 846 -25.87 32.64 4.55
N PRO A 847 -25.52 33.90 4.22
CA PRO A 847 -24.83 34.80 5.13
C PRO A 847 -25.62 34.91 6.42
N GLY A 848 -24.93 35.00 7.54
CA GLY A 848 -25.58 35.00 8.83
C GLY A 848 -24.60 35.07 9.98
N ASP A 849 -25.17 35.33 11.14
CA ASP A 849 -24.49 35.20 12.43
C ASP A 849 -24.44 33.72 12.83
N VAL A 850 -23.64 32.96 12.08
CA VAL A 850 -23.50 31.50 12.18
C VAL A 850 -22.25 31.17 12.99
N GLU A 851 -22.40 30.35 14.01
CA GLU A 851 -21.28 29.89 14.82
C GLU A 851 -20.34 28.97 14.01
N PRO A 852 -19.01 29.14 14.08
CA PRO A 852 -18.09 28.18 13.46
C PRO A 852 -18.17 26.81 14.15
N ALA A 853 -18.00 25.72 13.41
CA ALA A 853 -18.08 24.36 13.94
C ALA A 853 -16.69 23.71 13.96
N PHE A 854 -16.24 23.17 15.09
CA PHE A 854 -14.96 22.45 15.14
C PHE A 854 -15.02 21.15 14.33
N MET A 855 -14.03 20.96 13.46
CA MET A 855 -13.86 19.75 12.64
C MET A 855 -12.93 18.76 13.32
N SER A 856 -11.81 19.25 13.87
CA SER A 856 -10.86 18.44 14.62
C SER A 856 -10.09 19.27 15.64
N ALA A 857 -9.53 18.59 16.63
CA ALA A 857 -8.57 19.17 17.56
C ALA A 857 -7.40 18.18 17.71
N THR A 858 -6.37 18.30 16.88
CA THR A 858 -5.17 17.46 16.97
C THR A 858 -4.36 17.92 18.17
N LYS A 859 -4.17 17.03 19.14
CA LYS A 859 -3.55 17.39 20.41
C LYS A 859 -2.15 16.80 20.53
N SER A 860 -1.29 17.59 21.17
CA SER A 860 0.06 17.23 21.56
C SER A 860 0.20 17.25 23.08
N ALA A 861 1.38 16.89 23.58
CA ALA A 861 1.86 17.24 24.91
C ALA A 861 2.01 18.74 25.14
N SER A 862 2.38 19.46 24.07
CA SER A 862 2.82 20.86 24.17
C SER A 862 2.03 21.79 23.26
N TYR A 863 1.07 21.28 22.50
CA TYR A 863 0.24 22.09 21.63
C TYR A 863 -1.15 21.50 21.42
N VAL A 864 -2.08 22.33 20.96
CA VAL A 864 -3.38 21.94 20.43
C VAL A 864 -3.52 22.59 19.06
N GLU A 865 -3.73 21.79 18.02
CA GLU A 865 -4.12 22.26 16.70
C GLU A 865 -5.63 22.15 16.54
N LEU A 866 -6.27 23.29 16.47
CA LEU A 866 -7.70 23.41 16.24
C LEU A 866 -7.94 23.57 14.75
N ASN A 867 -8.89 22.80 14.22
CA ASN A 867 -9.44 23.00 12.90
C ASN A 867 -10.96 23.15 13.03
N TRP A 868 -11.53 24.09 12.28
CA TRP A 868 -12.97 24.33 12.25
C TRP A 868 -13.46 24.48 10.80
N GLN A 869 -14.76 24.46 10.64
CA GLN A 869 -15.40 24.64 9.36
C GLN A 869 -15.12 26.05 8.84
N GLU A 870 -14.65 26.13 7.60
CA GLU A 870 -14.34 27.41 6.98
C GLU A 870 -15.62 28.21 6.69
N GLN A 871 -15.58 29.49 7.05
CA GLN A 871 -16.55 30.57 6.88
C GLN A 871 -15.89 31.79 6.22
N SER A 872 -16.69 32.77 5.80
CA SER A 872 -16.16 34.06 5.33
C SER A 872 -15.69 34.91 6.51
N GLY A 873 -14.73 35.79 6.26
CA GLY A 873 -14.19 36.72 7.24
C GLY A 873 -12.87 36.23 7.85
N VAL A 874 -12.57 36.75 9.03
CA VAL A 874 -11.40 36.35 9.83
C VAL A 874 -11.84 35.68 11.12
N TYR A 875 -11.00 34.81 11.69
CA TYR A 875 -11.32 34.11 12.93
C TYR A 875 -10.56 34.65 14.12
N HIS A 876 -11.20 34.52 15.27
CA HIS A 876 -10.61 34.79 16.57
C HIS A 876 -10.76 33.58 17.46
N ILE A 877 -9.69 33.26 18.19
CA ILE A 877 -9.66 32.08 19.06
C ILE A 877 -9.64 32.52 20.50
N TYR A 878 -10.52 31.93 21.27
CA TYR A 878 -10.65 32.14 22.69
C TYR A 878 -10.39 30.84 23.43
N ARG A 879 -9.62 30.93 24.52
CA ARG A 879 -9.24 29.79 25.35
C ARG A 879 -9.53 30.05 26.82
N SER A 880 -9.98 29.01 27.52
CA SER A 880 -10.06 28.94 28.97
C SER A 880 -9.46 27.60 29.47
N GLU A 881 -8.98 27.59 30.71
CA GLU A 881 -8.53 26.36 31.40
C GLU A 881 -9.67 25.71 32.23
N ALA A 882 -10.86 26.33 32.26
CA ALA A 882 -12.04 25.79 32.91
C ALA A 882 -13.29 26.01 32.03
N ALA A 883 -14.21 25.04 32.05
CA ALA A 883 -15.42 25.06 31.21
C ALA A 883 -16.28 26.32 31.42
N ASP A 884 -16.35 26.82 32.66
CA ASP A 884 -17.07 28.02 33.11
C ASP A 884 -16.14 29.20 33.47
N GLY A 885 -14.86 29.12 33.06
CA GLY A 885 -13.83 30.13 33.32
C GLY A 885 -13.91 31.37 32.42
N GLU A 886 -13.02 32.33 32.67
CA GLU A 886 -12.84 33.50 31.81
C GLU A 886 -12.06 33.11 30.55
N TYR A 887 -12.66 33.32 29.37
CA TYR A 887 -12.02 33.04 28.10
C TYR A 887 -11.17 34.22 27.63
N VAL A 888 -9.91 33.94 27.32
CA VAL A 888 -8.96 34.92 26.80
C VAL A 888 -8.82 34.76 25.29
N ARG A 889 -8.88 35.86 24.53
CA ARG A 889 -8.56 35.86 23.10
C ARG A 889 -7.06 35.61 22.92
N ILE A 890 -6.71 34.45 22.39
CA ILE A 890 -5.32 33.99 22.19
C ILE A 890 -4.83 34.16 20.75
N ALA A 891 -5.75 34.28 19.80
CA ALA A 891 -5.44 34.54 18.40
C ALA A 891 -6.50 35.47 17.79
N ASP A 892 -6.08 36.27 16.83
CA ASP A 892 -6.88 37.35 16.25
C ASP A 892 -6.67 37.43 14.74
N SER A 893 -7.72 37.81 14.02
CA SER A 893 -7.68 38.12 12.58
C SER A 893 -7.10 36.98 11.71
N LEU A 894 -7.34 35.72 12.09
CA LEU A 894 -6.83 34.56 11.35
C LEU A 894 -7.58 34.40 10.02
N THR A 895 -6.85 34.23 8.93
CA THR A 895 -7.44 34.06 7.58
C THR A 895 -7.65 32.60 7.18
N LYS A 896 -7.22 31.67 8.04
CA LYS A 896 -7.30 30.23 7.81
C LYS A 896 -8.11 29.58 8.92
N PRO A 897 -8.88 28.52 8.62
CA PRO A 897 -9.76 27.86 9.59
C PRO A 897 -9.01 26.86 10.48
N TYR A 898 -7.74 27.19 10.80
CA TYR A 898 -6.92 26.41 11.70
C TYR A 898 -6.06 27.32 12.57
N TYR A 899 -5.74 26.85 13.76
CA TYR A 899 -4.82 27.52 14.68
C TYR A 899 -4.08 26.50 15.53
N ARG A 900 -2.76 26.65 15.64
CA ARG A 900 -1.94 25.90 16.59
C ARG A 900 -1.70 26.75 17.82
N ASP A 901 -2.34 26.38 18.93
CA ASP A 901 -2.02 26.90 20.24
C ASP A 901 -0.83 26.11 20.81
N SER A 902 0.28 26.79 21.10
CA SER A 902 1.54 26.18 21.53
C SER A 902 1.82 26.48 23.01
N ASP A 903 2.81 25.81 23.59
CA ASP A 903 3.21 25.96 25.00
C ASP A 903 2.14 25.51 26.01
N MET A 904 1.41 24.45 25.65
CA MET A 904 0.39 23.83 26.48
C MET A 904 1.01 22.92 27.55
N ALA A 905 0.35 22.82 28.70
CA ALA A 905 0.74 21.90 29.75
C ALA A 905 0.20 20.49 29.44
N PRO A 906 1.02 19.42 29.51
CA PRO A 906 0.59 18.04 29.34
C PRO A 906 -0.58 17.64 30.25
N GLY A 907 -1.47 16.77 29.76
CA GLY A 907 -2.59 16.24 30.55
C GLY A 907 -3.59 17.30 31.03
N THR A 908 -3.52 18.51 30.45
CA THR A 908 -4.35 19.64 30.86
C THR A 908 -5.53 19.79 29.90
N ALA A 909 -6.72 19.94 30.47
CA ALA A 909 -7.92 20.22 29.71
C ALA A 909 -7.95 21.70 29.31
N TYR A 910 -8.09 21.96 28.01
CA TYR A 910 -8.27 23.29 27.47
C TYR A 910 -9.63 23.38 26.78
N TYR A 911 -10.28 24.52 26.94
CA TYR A 911 -11.60 24.79 26.39
C TYR A 911 -11.47 25.92 25.39
N TYR A 912 -11.88 25.67 24.15
CA TYR A 912 -11.78 26.64 23.07
C TYR A 912 -13.15 26.98 22.54
N TYR A 913 -13.35 28.24 22.18
CA TYR A 913 -14.33 28.59 21.17
C TYR A 913 -13.70 29.51 20.14
N VAL A 914 -14.25 29.47 18.94
CA VAL A 914 -13.85 30.32 17.83
C VAL A 914 -15.04 31.19 17.42
N THR A 915 -14.77 32.44 17.07
CA THR A 915 -15.73 33.33 16.41
C THR A 915 -15.22 33.65 15.01
N SER A 916 -16.13 33.98 14.10
CA SER A 916 -15.82 34.59 12.81
C SER A 916 -16.24 36.06 12.81
N GLU A 917 -15.42 36.95 12.25
CA GLU A 917 -15.71 38.36 12.06
C GLU A 917 -15.76 38.68 10.56
N GLY A 918 -16.93 39.06 10.09
CA GLY A 918 -17.18 39.52 8.72
C GLY A 918 -17.55 41.01 8.67
N ALA A 919 -18.02 41.49 7.51
CA ALA A 919 -18.38 42.89 7.30
C ALA A 919 -19.40 43.49 8.29
N SER A 920 -20.24 42.68 8.95
CA SER A 920 -21.19 43.12 9.98
C SER A 920 -20.66 43.01 11.42
N GLY A 921 -19.40 42.61 11.61
CA GLY A 921 -18.73 42.45 12.90
C GLY A 921 -18.58 40.99 13.34
N GLU A 922 -18.06 40.80 14.54
CA GLU A 922 -17.83 39.48 15.15
C GLU A 922 -19.17 38.76 15.43
N GLY A 923 -19.30 37.55 14.91
CA GLY A 923 -20.46 36.69 15.05
C GLY A 923 -20.43 35.84 16.33
N LYS A 924 -21.36 34.90 16.41
CA LYS A 924 -21.52 33.99 17.56
C LYS A 924 -20.29 33.09 17.76
N PRO A 925 -19.96 32.79 19.02
CA PRO A 925 -18.94 31.80 19.35
C PRO A 925 -19.44 30.40 18.98
N SER A 926 -18.51 29.55 18.55
CA SER A 926 -18.73 28.11 18.40
C SER A 926 -19.18 27.46 19.70
N ALA A 927 -19.72 26.24 19.60
CA ALA A 927 -19.74 25.34 20.74
C ALA A 927 -18.33 25.20 21.35
N ILE A 928 -18.26 25.06 22.67
CA ILE A 928 -17.00 24.91 23.38
C ILE A 928 -16.38 23.56 23.01
N LYS A 929 -15.20 23.57 22.41
CA LYS A 929 -14.38 22.37 22.20
C LYS A 929 -13.47 22.18 23.38
N GLN A 930 -13.77 21.14 24.16
CA GLN A 930 -12.83 20.62 25.13
C GLN A 930 -11.79 19.76 24.40
N THR A 931 -10.54 19.96 24.75
CA THR A 931 -9.43 19.09 24.36
C THR A 931 -8.58 18.78 25.57
N LEU A 932 -8.03 17.58 25.60
CA LEU A 932 -7.10 17.15 26.63
C LEU A 932 -5.77 16.90 25.94
N THR A 933 -4.78 17.76 26.19
CA THR A 933 -3.41 17.53 25.71
C THR A 933 -2.94 16.17 26.18
N TYR A 934 -2.31 15.41 25.30
CA TYR A 934 -1.82 14.10 25.71
C TYR A 934 -0.71 14.31 26.74
N ILE A 935 -0.58 13.38 27.67
CA ILE A 935 0.61 13.32 28.50
C ILE A 935 1.67 12.71 27.58
N PRO A 936 2.75 13.42 27.19
CA PRO A 936 3.82 12.79 26.40
C PRO A 936 4.28 11.58 27.19
N ASP A 937 4.68 10.51 26.48
CA ASP A 937 5.12 9.30 27.17
C ASP A 937 6.02 9.71 28.33
N PRO A 938 5.65 9.39 29.58
CA PRO A 938 6.60 9.53 30.65
C PRO A 938 7.84 8.75 30.20
N PRO A 939 9.07 9.21 30.50
CA PRO A 939 10.18 8.26 30.54
C PRO A 939 9.63 7.07 31.33
N ARG A 940 9.63 5.88 30.70
CA ARG A 940 8.82 4.70 31.10
C ARG A 940 8.52 4.76 32.60
N PRO A 941 7.25 4.91 33.02
CA PRO A 941 6.95 5.17 34.40
C PRO A 941 7.54 4.04 35.25
N PRO A 942 8.13 4.35 36.41
CA PRO A 942 8.58 3.30 37.32
C PRO A 942 7.38 2.38 37.57
N LYS A 943 7.63 1.07 37.47
CA LYS A 943 6.67 0.04 37.87
C LYS A 943 6.05 0.47 39.21
N PRO A 944 4.73 0.33 39.43
CA PRO A 944 4.13 0.59 40.74
C PRO A 944 4.97 -0.12 41.80
N PRO A 945 5.19 0.46 43.01
CA PRO A 945 6.07 -0.13 44.00
C PRO A 945 5.65 -1.57 44.16
N VAL A 946 6.48 -2.47 43.63
CA VAL A 946 6.14 -3.87 43.63
C VAL A 946 6.09 -4.20 45.11
N THR A 947 4.92 -4.55 45.61
CA THR A 947 4.82 -5.19 46.91
C THR A 947 5.44 -6.56 46.72
N PHE A 948 6.76 -6.63 46.80
CA PHE A 948 7.48 -7.86 46.66
C PHE A 948 7.14 -8.70 47.90
N PRO A 949 6.70 -9.96 47.73
CA PRO A 949 6.65 -10.90 48.84
C PRO A 949 8.05 -11.02 49.47
N GLN A 950 8.10 -11.39 50.75
CA GLN A 950 9.37 -11.54 51.44
C GLN A 950 10.11 -12.75 50.85
N GLY A 951 11.20 -12.49 50.13
CA GLY A 951 11.92 -13.52 49.37
C GLY A 951 12.34 -14.73 50.20
N HIS A 952 12.49 -15.87 49.55
CA HIS A 952 12.91 -17.14 50.13
C HIS A 952 14.41 -17.39 49.93
N PRO A 953 15.04 -18.23 50.78
CA PRO A 953 16.40 -18.69 50.55
C PRO A 953 16.52 -19.38 49.18
N TYR A 954 17.53 -19.00 48.40
CA TYR A 954 17.78 -19.58 47.08
C TYR A 954 19.27 -19.87 46.90
N THR A 955 19.58 -20.94 46.17
CA THR A 955 20.95 -21.32 45.83
C THR A 955 21.00 -21.77 44.38
N GLN A 956 22.01 -21.31 43.64
CA GLN A 956 22.27 -21.69 42.27
C GLN A 956 23.77 -21.85 42.03
N THR A 957 24.18 -23.06 41.63
CA THR A 957 25.58 -23.37 41.32
C THR A 957 25.84 -23.54 39.82
N PHE A 958 24.79 -23.44 38.98
CA PHE A 958 24.85 -23.60 37.51
C PHE A 958 25.50 -24.90 36.96
N ASP A 959 26.04 -25.78 37.82
CA ASP A 959 26.75 -27.02 37.51
C ASP A 959 25.93 -28.02 36.69
N ASN A 960 24.60 -27.99 36.85
CA ASN A 960 23.68 -28.85 36.10
C ASN A 960 23.41 -28.34 34.68
N GLY A 961 24.02 -27.23 34.28
CA GLY A 961 23.85 -26.59 32.97
C GLY A 961 22.52 -25.83 32.81
N VAL A 962 21.72 -25.71 33.88
CA VAL A 962 20.37 -25.12 33.83
C VAL A 962 20.29 -23.90 34.74
N PRO A 963 20.02 -22.69 34.21
CA PRO A 963 19.81 -21.49 35.01
C PRO A 963 18.36 -21.44 35.51
N GLU A 964 18.04 -22.23 36.54
CA GLU A 964 16.66 -22.39 37.03
C GLU A 964 16.05 -21.07 37.49
N LYS A 965 14.96 -20.64 36.85
CA LYS A 965 14.22 -19.40 37.15
C LYS A 965 14.99 -18.11 36.85
N TRP A 966 15.91 -18.14 35.88
CA TRP A 966 16.58 -16.95 35.38
C TRP A 966 16.03 -16.52 34.02
N ALA A 967 15.74 -15.24 33.87
CA ALA A 967 15.56 -14.61 32.57
C ALA A 967 16.92 -14.16 32.04
N ILE A 968 17.21 -14.54 30.79
CA ILE A 968 18.52 -14.35 30.16
C ILE A 968 18.35 -13.51 28.90
N PHE A 969 19.14 -12.45 28.79
CA PHE A 969 19.11 -11.47 27.71
C PHE A 969 20.51 -11.27 27.10
N ASN A 970 20.56 -10.77 25.87
CA ASN A 970 21.77 -10.25 25.23
C ASN A 970 23.01 -11.19 25.32
N GLN A 971 22.89 -12.41 24.79
CA GLN A 971 23.99 -13.37 24.61
C GLN A 971 24.65 -13.92 25.90
N MET A 972 23.99 -13.78 27.07
CA MET A 972 24.32 -14.55 28.28
C MET A 972 23.88 -16.01 28.12
N LYS A 973 24.65 -16.96 28.68
CA LYS A 973 24.33 -18.40 28.67
C LYS A 973 25.02 -19.13 29.82
N VAL A 974 24.54 -20.33 30.15
CA VAL A 974 25.29 -21.24 31.04
C VAL A 974 26.29 -22.04 30.22
N GLU A 975 27.57 -21.94 30.56
CA GLU A 975 28.70 -22.61 29.90
C GLU A 975 29.68 -23.12 30.95
N ASP A 976 30.11 -24.38 30.82
CA ASP A 976 31.00 -25.07 31.77
C ASP A 976 30.55 -24.99 33.24
N GLY A 977 29.24 -25.11 33.45
CA GLY A 977 28.63 -25.06 34.79
C GLY A 977 28.56 -23.66 35.39
N LYS A 978 28.75 -22.59 34.60
CA LYS A 978 28.77 -21.20 35.06
C LYS A 978 27.92 -20.32 34.17
N LEU A 979 27.41 -19.21 34.70
CA LEU A 979 26.72 -18.22 33.90
C LEU A 979 27.73 -17.22 33.32
N ALA A 980 27.79 -17.08 31.98
CA ALA A 980 28.78 -16.28 31.29
C ALA A 980 28.25 -15.64 29.99
N ALA A 981 28.85 -14.50 29.61
CA ALA A 981 28.63 -13.87 28.31
C ALA A 981 29.67 -14.34 27.27
N SER A 982 29.33 -14.25 25.98
CA SER A 982 30.32 -14.40 24.91
C SER A 982 31.21 -13.17 24.83
N TRP A 983 32.50 -13.34 24.51
CA TRP A 983 33.44 -12.21 24.32
C TRP A 983 32.89 -11.19 23.30
N GLY A 984 32.80 -9.92 23.70
CA GLY A 984 32.29 -8.83 22.87
C GLY A 984 30.76 -8.59 22.94
N ALA A 985 30.03 -9.29 23.81
CA ALA A 985 28.62 -9.03 24.05
C ALA A 985 28.40 -7.63 24.66
N TRP A 986 27.41 -6.89 24.14
CA TRP A 986 27.03 -5.59 24.67
C TRP A 986 25.85 -5.75 25.65
N GLY A 987 26.13 -5.59 26.95
CA GLY A 987 25.10 -5.57 27.98
C GLY A 987 24.45 -6.93 28.26
N GLY A 988 25.21 -8.02 28.24
CA GLY A 988 24.70 -9.35 28.57
C GLY A 988 24.15 -9.36 29.99
N THR A 989 22.85 -9.68 30.14
CA THR A 989 22.13 -9.53 31.41
C THR A 989 21.37 -10.80 31.76
N ALA A 990 21.40 -11.19 33.03
CA ALA A 990 20.61 -12.29 33.54
C ALA A 990 20.02 -11.93 34.90
N ILE A 991 18.70 -12.13 35.04
CA ILE A 991 17.94 -11.76 36.24
C ILE A 991 17.32 -13.02 36.84
N TYR A 992 17.53 -13.24 38.13
CA TYR A 992 16.82 -14.29 38.87
C TYR A 992 15.38 -13.83 39.12
N GLU A 993 14.42 -14.43 38.42
CA GLU A 993 12.98 -14.14 38.54
C GLU A 993 12.25 -15.12 39.48
N GLY A 994 12.99 -16.03 40.10
CA GLY A 994 12.40 -17.07 40.95
C GLY A 994 11.83 -16.55 42.27
N ASP A 995 12.34 -15.43 42.76
CA ASP A 995 11.80 -14.69 43.90
C ASP A 995 12.37 -13.26 43.94
N SER A 996 11.74 -12.40 44.71
CA SER A 996 12.12 -10.99 44.90
C SER A 996 12.35 -10.68 46.36
N TYR A 997 13.29 -9.79 46.67
CA TYR A 997 13.73 -9.54 48.04
C TYR A 997 13.34 -8.16 48.52
N THR A 998 12.55 -8.10 49.60
CA THR A 998 12.23 -6.89 50.36
C THR A 998 12.72 -6.97 51.79
N GLY A 999 13.12 -5.82 52.34
CA GLY A 999 13.64 -5.74 53.70
C GLY A 999 15.12 -6.08 53.80
N ASP A 1000 15.55 -6.60 54.94
CA ASP A 1000 16.95 -6.95 55.17
C ASP A 1000 17.24 -8.32 54.55
N TYR A 1001 18.23 -8.39 53.66
CA TYR A 1001 18.69 -9.64 53.07
C TYR A 1001 20.19 -9.58 52.78
N GLU A 1002 20.79 -10.75 52.67
CA GLU A 1002 22.18 -10.92 52.24
C GLU A 1002 22.26 -11.91 51.09
N PHE A 1003 23.24 -11.74 50.22
CA PHE A 1003 23.56 -12.74 49.23
C PHE A 1003 25.05 -12.80 48.94
N LEU A 1004 25.48 -13.99 48.53
CA LEU A 1004 26.83 -14.31 48.11
C LEU A 1004 26.80 -14.74 46.66
N ILE A 1005 27.75 -14.28 45.87
CA ILE A 1005 27.96 -14.75 44.50
C ILE A 1005 29.46 -14.79 44.20
N ASP A 1006 29.90 -15.87 43.56
CA ASP A 1006 31.27 -15.99 43.10
C ASP A 1006 31.38 -15.34 41.72
N ILE A 1007 32.34 -14.43 41.56
CA ILE A 1007 32.55 -13.69 40.32
C ILE A 1007 33.98 -13.84 39.86
N TYR A 1008 34.14 -14.11 38.57
CA TYR A 1008 35.41 -14.00 37.91
C TYR A 1008 35.34 -12.93 36.81
N ALA A 1009 35.85 -11.74 37.14
CA ALA A 1009 36.07 -10.67 36.17
C ALA A 1009 37.30 -11.01 35.31
N ILE A 1010 37.13 -11.08 34.00
CA ILE A 1010 38.14 -11.53 33.03
C ILE A 1010 38.85 -10.33 32.37
N GLY A 1011 38.16 -9.20 32.20
CA GLY A 1011 38.67 -8.02 31.50
C GLY A 1011 39.87 -7.34 32.18
N ASN A 1012 40.90 -6.98 31.40
CA ASN A 1012 42.17 -6.44 31.93
C ASN A 1012 42.31 -4.91 31.81
N ASP A 1013 41.25 -4.19 31.43
CA ASP A 1013 41.22 -2.73 31.34
C ASP A 1013 39.93 -2.15 31.92
N SER A 1014 39.90 -0.82 32.05
CA SER A 1014 38.83 -0.05 32.71
C SER A 1014 37.56 0.11 31.87
N SER A 1015 37.43 -0.61 30.75
CA SER A 1015 36.22 -0.65 29.94
C SER A 1015 35.45 -1.97 30.05
N HIS A 1016 35.99 -2.94 30.79
CA HIS A 1016 35.38 -4.24 31.02
C HIS A 1016 34.87 -4.35 32.45
N HIS A 1017 33.57 -4.58 32.59
CA HIS A 1017 32.89 -4.49 33.88
C HIS A 1017 31.99 -5.70 34.13
N ALA A 1018 32.19 -6.34 35.29
CA ALA A 1018 31.23 -7.28 35.84
C ALA A 1018 30.33 -6.54 36.82
N GLN A 1019 29.02 -6.71 36.68
CA GLN A 1019 28.02 -6.02 37.49
C GLN A 1019 27.17 -7.03 38.25
N ILE A 1020 27.01 -6.80 39.56
CA ILE A 1020 26.05 -7.51 40.40
C ILE A 1020 24.86 -6.61 40.63
N LEU A 1021 23.67 -7.05 40.22
CA LEU A 1021 22.43 -6.29 40.31
C LEU A 1021 21.65 -6.74 41.55
N PHE A 1022 21.12 -5.79 42.32
CA PHE A 1022 20.23 -6.08 43.45
C PHE A 1022 19.22 -4.96 43.66
N ASN A 1023 18.08 -5.31 44.25
CA ASN A 1023 16.84 -4.54 44.14
C ASN A 1023 16.52 -4.16 42.68
N TYR A 1024 16.74 -5.09 41.76
CA TYR A 1024 16.43 -4.90 40.35
C TYR A 1024 14.93 -4.89 40.13
N ALA A 1025 14.37 -3.75 39.78
CA ALA A 1025 12.95 -3.61 39.43
C ALA A 1025 12.75 -3.76 37.91
N ASP A 1026 13.63 -3.13 37.14
CA ASP A 1026 13.69 -3.15 35.67
C ASP A 1026 15.07 -2.64 35.20
N MET A 1027 15.27 -2.51 33.88
CA MET A 1027 16.54 -2.11 33.26
C MET A 1027 16.98 -0.67 33.55
N ASP A 1028 16.10 0.13 34.14
CA ASP A 1028 16.32 1.53 34.46
C ASP A 1028 16.40 1.78 35.98
N ASN A 1029 16.09 0.78 36.81
CA ASN A 1029 16.00 0.94 38.26
C ASN A 1029 16.59 -0.25 39.01
N TYR A 1030 17.84 -0.11 39.47
CA TYR A 1030 18.54 -1.12 40.29
C TYR A 1030 19.76 -0.54 41.01
N TYR A 1031 20.16 -1.16 42.12
CA TYR A 1031 21.52 -1.01 42.62
C TYR A 1031 22.43 -1.98 41.89
N PHE A 1032 23.68 -1.56 41.69
CA PHE A 1032 24.69 -2.48 41.21
C PHE A 1032 26.06 -2.23 41.82
N LEU A 1033 26.73 -3.34 42.13
CA LEU A 1033 28.17 -3.33 42.36
C LEU A 1033 28.85 -3.54 41.02
N ASP A 1034 29.59 -2.52 40.59
CA ASP A 1034 30.40 -2.54 39.39
C ASP A 1034 31.85 -2.85 39.76
N VAL A 1035 32.40 -3.93 39.20
CA VAL A 1035 33.76 -4.40 39.49
C VAL A 1035 34.56 -4.55 38.21
N SER A 1036 35.83 -4.15 38.25
CA SER A 1036 36.77 -4.29 37.15
C SER A 1036 38.06 -4.95 37.62
N LYS A 1037 38.61 -5.84 36.78
CA LYS A 1037 39.90 -6.48 37.05
C LYS A 1037 41.08 -5.59 36.62
N GLY A 1038 40.92 -4.73 35.61
CA GLY A 1038 41.93 -3.77 35.17
C GLY A 1038 41.53 -2.31 35.39
N GLY A 1039 42.33 -1.55 36.15
CA GLY A 1039 42.07 -0.14 36.42
C GLY A 1039 42.46 0.28 37.85
N THR A 1040 42.39 1.59 38.14
CA THR A 1040 42.52 2.14 39.50
C THR A 1040 41.25 1.95 40.35
N ASP A 1041 40.16 1.52 39.72
CA ASP A 1041 38.81 1.60 40.26
C ASP A 1041 38.36 0.17 40.63
N GLY A 1042 38.79 -0.29 41.81
CA GLY A 1042 38.66 -1.70 42.21
C GLY A 1042 37.23 -2.18 42.45
N ALA A 1043 36.33 -1.31 42.90
CA ALA A 1043 34.88 -1.58 43.00
C ALA A 1043 34.12 -0.27 43.21
N ARG A 1044 32.99 -0.11 42.52
CA ARG A 1044 32.09 1.04 42.66
C ARG A 1044 30.69 0.53 42.98
N LEU A 1045 30.05 1.18 43.95
CA LEU A 1045 28.67 0.91 44.30
C LEU A 1045 27.81 2.04 43.74
N LEU A 1046 26.86 1.68 42.87
CA LEU A 1046 26.05 2.65 42.14
C LEU A 1046 24.55 2.33 42.23
N ARG A 1047 23.72 3.35 42.00
CA ARG A 1047 22.28 3.22 41.77
C ARG A 1047 21.95 3.76 40.39
N LYS A 1048 21.25 2.97 39.57
CA LYS A 1048 20.64 3.44 38.33
C LYS A 1048 19.17 3.81 38.59
N GLU A 1049 18.78 4.98 38.13
CA GLU A 1049 17.40 5.49 38.20
C GLU A 1049 17.09 6.21 36.89
N GLY A 1050 16.26 5.59 36.04
CA GLY A 1050 16.08 6.06 34.67
C GLY A 1050 17.39 6.08 33.89
N ASN A 1051 17.71 7.22 33.30
CA ASN A 1051 18.98 7.44 32.59
C ASN A 1051 20.13 7.87 33.51
N ASP A 1052 19.86 8.16 34.78
CA ASP A 1052 20.85 8.66 35.72
C ASP A 1052 21.56 7.50 36.44
N ILE A 1053 22.86 7.68 36.66
CA ILE A 1053 23.71 6.76 37.42
C ILE A 1053 24.33 7.53 38.57
N HIS A 1054 23.92 7.18 39.79
CA HIS A 1054 24.40 7.79 41.02
C HIS A 1054 25.52 6.93 41.62
N LEU A 1055 26.71 7.50 41.77
CA LEU A 1055 27.80 6.87 42.50
C LEU A 1055 27.54 7.01 44.01
N LEU A 1056 27.34 5.88 44.70
CA LEU A 1056 27.10 5.84 46.14
C LEU A 1056 28.42 5.74 46.92
N GLY A 1057 29.36 4.98 46.38
CA GLY A 1057 30.68 4.81 46.98
C GLY A 1057 31.68 4.21 46.01
N GLU A 1058 32.95 4.59 46.19
CA GLU A 1058 34.07 4.06 45.44
C GLU A 1058 35.13 3.52 46.41
N TYR A 1059 35.54 2.27 46.19
CA TYR A 1059 36.55 1.63 47.03
C TYR A 1059 37.95 1.98 46.52
N SER A 1060 38.72 2.68 47.35
CA SER A 1060 40.06 3.19 47.03
C SER A 1060 41.22 2.33 47.59
N GLY A 1061 40.91 1.14 48.14
CA GLY A 1061 41.92 0.20 48.61
C GLY A 1061 42.50 -0.71 47.51
N PRO A 1062 43.36 -1.68 47.85
CA PRO A 1062 43.95 -2.60 46.87
C PRO A 1062 42.88 -3.40 46.12
N ASN A 1063 42.98 -3.50 44.79
CA ASN A 1063 42.02 -4.25 43.98
C ASN A 1063 41.98 -5.73 44.39
N VAL A 1064 40.79 -6.22 44.74
CA VAL A 1064 40.53 -7.59 45.21
C VAL A 1064 40.13 -8.52 44.06
N PHE A 1065 39.65 -7.98 42.93
CA PHE A 1065 39.03 -8.70 41.80
C PHE A 1065 40.02 -9.16 40.71
N GLY A 1066 41.30 -9.36 41.05
CA GLY A 1066 42.32 -9.88 40.12
C GLY A 1066 42.04 -11.31 39.62
N ASP A 1067 43.05 -12.02 39.10
CA ASP A 1067 42.87 -13.38 38.53
C ASP A 1067 42.17 -14.38 39.47
N GLY A 1068 41.15 -15.08 38.96
CA GLY A 1068 40.36 -16.09 39.67
C GLY A 1068 39.08 -15.57 40.33
N PHE A 1069 38.22 -16.51 40.75
CA PHE A 1069 36.95 -16.21 41.41
C PHE A 1069 37.14 -15.47 42.74
N VAL A 1070 36.25 -14.51 42.98
CA VAL A 1070 36.12 -13.76 44.23
C VAL A 1070 34.69 -13.92 44.70
N GLN A 1071 34.52 -14.35 45.94
CA GLN A 1071 33.20 -14.40 46.55
C GLN A 1071 32.82 -13.00 47.02
N VAL A 1072 31.71 -12.49 46.50
CA VAL A 1072 31.17 -11.19 46.91
C VAL A 1072 29.96 -11.41 47.80
N TYR A 1073 30.04 -10.91 49.01
CA TYR A 1073 28.94 -10.82 49.96
C TYR A 1073 28.34 -9.41 49.89
N ILE A 1074 27.03 -9.33 49.64
CA ILE A 1074 26.26 -8.09 49.70
C ILE A 1074 25.16 -8.26 50.74
N LYS A 1075 25.10 -7.34 51.70
CA LYS A 1075 23.98 -7.18 52.63
C LYS A 1075 23.27 -5.87 52.35
N TYR A 1076 21.99 -5.96 52.06
CA TYR A 1076 21.09 -4.83 51.98
C TYR A 1076 20.25 -4.76 53.26
N GLU A 1077 20.20 -3.59 53.90
CA GLU A 1077 19.32 -3.33 55.03
C GLU A 1077 18.25 -2.30 54.63
N LYS A 1078 17.03 -2.55 55.10
CA LYS A 1078 15.87 -1.70 54.93
C LYS A 1078 16.19 -0.30 55.44
N GLY A 1079 16.18 0.66 54.53
CA GLY A 1079 16.69 2.01 54.78
C GLY A 1079 17.88 2.37 53.89
N GLY A 1080 18.31 1.52 52.96
CA GLY A 1080 19.34 1.86 51.97
C GLY A 1080 20.77 1.77 52.52
N PHE A 1081 21.00 0.96 53.55
CA PHE A 1081 22.36 0.68 54.02
C PHE A 1081 22.89 -0.58 53.34
N ILE A 1082 24.05 -0.46 52.70
CA ILE A 1082 24.66 -1.51 51.90
C ILE A 1082 26.02 -1.85 52.48
N THR A 1083 26.22 -3.13 52.81
CA THR A 1083 27.53 -3.66 53.18
C THR A 1083 28.01 -4.60 52.07
N VAL A 1084 29.22 -4.38 51.57
CA VAL A 1084 29.84 -5.24 50.55
C VAL A 1084 31.19 -5.72 51.05
N LYS A 1085 31.40 -7.03 50.98
CA LYS A 1085 32.67 -7.66 51.30
C LYS A 1085 33.09 -8.58 50.17
N ALA A 1086 34.38 -8.60 49.87
CA ALA A 1086 34.97 -9.50 48.90
C ALA A 1086 35.95 -10.43 49.61
N THR A 1087 35.76 -11.74 49.44
CA THR A 1087 36.63 -12.77 50.01
C THR A 1087 37.39 -13.47 48.90
N LYS A 1088 38.72 -13.42 48.99
CA LYS A 1088 39.62 -14.11 48.07
C LYS A 1088 40.73 -14.80 48.85
N ASN A 1089 40.98 -16.09 48.57
CA ASN A 1089 42.00 -16.89 49.27
C ASN A 1089 41.89 -16.79 50.81
N GLU A 1090 40.67 -16.96 51.34
CA GLU A 1090 40.34 -16.85 52.77
C GLU A 1090 40.56 -15.46 53.42
N THR A 1091 40.98 -14.46 52.63
CA THR A 1091 41.12 -13.08 53.08
C THR A 1091 39.85 -12.30 52.74
N GLU A 1092 39.09 -11.91 53.77
CA GLU A 1092 37.92 -11.04 53.63
C GLU A 1092 38.34 -9.57 53.63
N THR A 1093 37.94 -8.83 52.61
CA THR A 1093 38.13 -7.39 52.48
C THR A 1093 36.77 -6.71 52.51
N THR A 1094 36.55 -5.78 53.44
CA THR A 1094 35.33 -4.97 53.45
C THR A 1094 35.50 -3.82 52.45
N LEU A 1095 34.69 -3.83 51.39
CA LEU A 1095 34.71 -2.80 50.34
C LEU A 1095 33.88 -1.59 50.75
N PHE A 1096 32.67 -1.86 51.25
CA PHE A 1096 31.74 -0.85 51.76
C PHE A 1096 31.18 -1.36 53.08
N ASP A 1097 31.36 -0.61 54.17
CA ASP A 1097 30.83 -0.96 55.48
C ASP A 1097 29.59 -0.11 55.76
N ARG A 1098 28.41 -0.73 55.68
CA ARG A 1098 27.11 -0.11 55.97
C ARG A 1098 26.95 1.28 55.34
N LEU A 1099 27.30 1.40 54.06
CA LEU A 1099 27.22 2.64 53.30
C LEU A 1099 25.75 3.03 53.10
N GLU A 1100 25.38 4.25 53.45
CA GLU A 1100 24.02 4.76 53.26
C GLU A 1100 23.86 5.34 51.85
N ASP A 1101 22.80 4.96 51.14
CA ASP A 1101 22.38 5.65 49.92
C ASP A 1101 21.82 7.04 50.26
N THR A 1102 22.65 8.07 50.03
CA THR A 1102 22.29 9.48 50.21
C THR A 1102 22.02 10.21 48.90
N ALA A 1103 21.92 9.51 47.77
CA ALA A 1103 21.66 10.15 46.47
C ALA A 1103 20.21 10.67 46.38
N ASP A 1104 20.02 11.83 45.74
CA ASP A 1104 18.70 12.43 45.47
C ASP A 1104 17.81 11.42 44.71
N GLY A 1105 16.51 11.32 45.02
CA GLY A 1105 15.58 10.31 44.46
C GLY A 1105 15.02 9.34 45.51
N GLU A 1106 14.09 8.47 45.13
CA GLU A 1106 13.54 7.45 46.06
C GLU A 1106 14.44 6.21 46.12
N ARG A 1107 14.79 5.78 47.33
CA ARG A 1107 15.57 4.54 47.56
C ARG A 1107 14.78 3.33 47.05
N LEU A 1108 15.44 2.44 46.32
CA LEU A 1108 14.82 1.20 45.84
C LEU A 1108 14.48 0.27 47.02
N ALA A 1109 13.19 0.03 47.25
CA ALA A 1109 12.66 -0.65 48.44
C ALA A 1109 12.84 -2.17 48.46
N GLY A 1110 13.19 -2.78 47.32
CA GLY A 1110 13.37 -4.22 47.11
C GLY A 1110 13.40 -4.57 45.62
N GLY A 1111 13.67 -5.81 45.26
CA GLY A 1111 13.66 -6.25 43.85
C GLY A 1111 14.34 -7.59 43.61
N TYR A 1112 14.54 -7.92 42.33
CA TYR A 1112 15.26 -9.12 41.91
C TYR A 1112 16.77 -8.96 42.10
N ILE A 1113 17.48 -10.08 42.03
CA ILE A 1113 18.94 -10.13 42.01
C ILE A 1113 19.36 -10.62 40.63
N GLY A 1114 20.44 -10.08 40.10
CA GLY A 1114 20.90 -10.43 38.76
C GLY A 1114 22.37 -10.13 38.57
N VAL A 1115 22.85 -10.39 37.36
CA VAL A 1115 24.21 -10.12 36.94
C VAL A 1115 24.22 -9.52 35.54
N ARG A 1116 25.23 -8.70 35.26
CA ARG A 1116 25.41 -8.07 33.96
C ARG A 1116 26.89 -7.96 33.61
N THR A 1117 27.17 -7.96 32.31
CA THR A 1117 28.51 -7.81 31.74
C THR A 1117 28.51 -6.64 30.76
N GLU A 1118 29.58 -5.83 30.78
CA GLU A 1118 29.82 -4.79 29.78
C GLU A 1118 31.14 -5.05 29.08
N TRP A 1119 31.07 -5.31 27.77
CA TRP A 1119 32.21 -5.59 26.90
C TRP A 1119 33.09 -6.78 27.32
N SER A 1120 32.62 -7.66 28.21
CA SER A 1120 33.41 -8.71 28.85
C SER A 1120 32.75 -10.10 28.78
N ALA A 1121 33.57 -11.14 28.99
CA ALA A 1121 33.11 -12.53 29.11
C ALA A 1121 33.08 -13.00 30.57
N ASP A 1122 32.74 -12.11 31.49
CA ASP A 1122 32.82 -12.37 32.93
C ASP A 1122 31.90 -13.53 33.35
N GLN A 1123 32.34 -14.26 34.38
CA GLN A 1123 31.68 -15.49 34.82
C GLN A 1123 31.11 -15.32 36.23
N PHE A 1124 29.92 -15.88 36.44
CA PHE A 1124 29.19 -15.83 37.70
C PHE A 1124 28.78 -17.24 38.11
N ASP A 1125 28.93 -17.53 39.41
CA ASP A 1125 28.69 -18.86 39.97
C ASP A 1125 28.31 -18.81 41.46
N ASN A 1126 27.83 -19.94 42.01
CA ASN A 1126 27.56 -20.17 43.43
C ASN A 1126 26.74 -19.05 44.12
N LEU A 1127 25.65 -18.61 43.48
CA LEU A 1127 24.75 -17.64 44.09
C LEU A 1127 24.03 -18.28 45.29
N VAL A 1128 24.08 -17.63 46.45
CA VAL A 1128 23.31 -17.97 47.65
C VAL A 1128 22.63 -16.71 48.18
N ILE A 1129 21.31 -16.72 48.33
CA ILE A 1129 20.54 -15.59 48.85
C ILE A 1129 19.85 -16.00 50.16
N THR A 1130 19.94 -15.15 51.20
CA THR A 1130 19.37 -15.37 52.54
C THR A 1130 18.66 -14.11 53.06
N PRO A 1131 17.33 -14.15 53.30
CA PRO A 1131 16.59 -13.08 53.99
C PRO A 1131 16.90 -13.03 55.50
N LEU A 1132 16.91 -11.85 56.13
CA LEU A 1132 17.40 -11.62 57.51
C LEU A 1132 16.34 -11.27 58.58
N THR A 1133 15.02 -11.44 58.33
CA THR A 1133 13.90 -11.26 59.32
C THR A 1133 12.70 -12.21 59.03
N ASN A 1134 11.66 -12.39 59.88
CA ASN A 1134 11.45 -13.47 60.88
C ASN A 1134 10.28 -14.45 60.50
N VAL A 1135 10.39 -15.74 60.88
CA VAL A 1135 9.46 -16.91 60.73
C VAL A 1135 8.03 -16.72 61.36
N PRO A 1136 7.06 -17.65 61.19
CA PRO A 1136 5.99 -17.82 60.16
C PRO A 1136 4.56 -17.43 60.66
N VAL A 1137 3.54 -17.35 59.77
CA VAL A 1137 2.12 -17.45 60.18
C VAL A 1137 1.44 -18.63 59.46
N PRO A 1138 0.73 -19.53 60.17
CA PRO A 1138 0.15 -20.76 59.60
C PRO A 1138 -1.16 -20.49 58.85
N VAL A 1139 -1.45 -21.42 57.94
CA VAL A 1139 -2.67 -21.54 57.13
C VAL A 1139 -3.90 -21.78 58.01
N GLU A 1140 -4.97 -21.00 57.77
CA GLU A 1140 -6.37 -21.48 57.77
C GLU A 1140 -7.09 -20.96 56.52
#